data_AF-A0A948DLB4-F1
#
_entry.id   AF-A0A948DLB4-F1
#
_cell.length_a   1.000
_cell.length_b   1.000
_cell.length_c   1.000
_cell.angle_alpha   90.00
_cell.angle_beta   90.00
_cell.angle_gamma   90.00
#
_symmetry.space_group_name_H-M   'P 1'
#
loop_
_entity.id
_entity.type
_entity.pdbx_description
1 polymer ?
#
loop_
_entity_poly.entity_id
_entity_poly.type
_entity_poly.pdbx_seq_one_letter_code
_entity_poly.pdbx_strand_id
1 'polypeptide(L)'
;MTTFKELLHKKILIIDGAMGTTIMNADVSLEHGFESLSFLCPELITSIHRSYIEAGANLIETNTFGGNRIKLAEFNAAGRVKESNIRAVELIRQAISEAGAKDVYVAGSMGPLGKLLQPMGELSFDEAYDVFAEQAKSLEEGGADVLCIETISDLQEIRAALMAAKENTKLPVICSMTYDETGRTITGTPPEAAIHLLERLGADVISANCSTGPEQMVELSKKLVKYASVPVMIMPNAGSPDLVDGKAVYKMPPDKFAHYMDQVLENGVRIVGGCCGTTPDHIRALRELVDKKYRNHEDFKPAKRAGIKFSSRTKVVEIKKAPVIVGEKINPTGRKLFQEELKSGVFSRVRVDAEKQVLAGAHLLDVNMGVPDTNEVALMQKAAFVVQNAADLPLSIDSPNPAAVEAGLKNFVGIPLINSVNGESKSLKNVLPLAKRFGAKIIALALDEKGVPKLAKDKIAIAEKIIEQALGAGLSKDDIFVDCLVMTVGIGVEPALETLKAISQIKQNFGTKTILGISNVSHSMPEREKLNAYYLMLALLEGLDAAIIDPTAKETQKAIKEFQKTKIIDYPKLKEKYHQKFVDLAEAWKKMYKKVKRAADEELKHKAKISLKDIAQAVIAGDADTIKFGVAKLLEDNQNPQKIMEDGLIKGMETVGKWFSQGKYFLPQVVASAESMKVGFDLCKAKIPKDKVKKAGTVIIATVKGDVHDIGKNIVKMMLENHGFEVIDLGKDVPKETIIESALKHQASAIALSALLTTTMPQMEEVANELKSKGLNIPVIVGGAVVNEAYADKIGATFGRDALDSVKIAKEIVKKIGNR
;
A
#
# COMPACT_ATOMS: atom_id res chain seq x y z
N MET A 1 17.71 28.30 -19.39
CA MET A 1 17.02 28.37 -18.08
C MET A 1 17.72 27.42 -17.13
N THR A 2 17.83 27.77 -15.85
CA THR A 2 18.21 26.82 -14.79
C THR A 2 17.18 25.67 -14.78
N THR A 3 17.62 24.43 -14.62
CA THR A 3 16.68 23.30 -14.55
C THR A 3 15.87 23.35 -13.26
N PHE A 4 14.67 22.77 -13.23
CA PHE A 4 13.83 22.69 -12.02
C PHE A 4 14.61 22.12 -10.82
N LYS A 5 15.39 21.06 -11.02
CA LYS A 5 16.21 20.43 -9.97
C LYS A 5 17.29 21.35 -9.42
N GLU A 6 17.98 22.07 -10.28
CA GLU A 6 19.01 23.04 -9.86
C GLU A 6 18.39 24.20 -9.07
N LEU A 7 17.20 24.67 -9.47
CA LEU A 7 16.50 25.74 -8.77
C LEU A 7 16.00 25.26 -7.40
N LEU A 8 15.41 24.06 -7.35
CA LEU A 8 14.93 23.41 -6.12
C LEU A 8 16.05 23.24 -5.09
N HIS A 9 17.28 22.98 -5.53
CA HIS A 9 18.43 22.88 -4.63
C HIS A 9 18.88 24.23 -4.06
N LYS A 10 18.68 25.32 -4.79
CA LYS A 10 19.19 26.66 -4.42
C LYS A 10 18.16 27.57 -3.76
N LYS A 11 16.87 27.34 -4.00
CA LYS A 11 15.79 28.19 -3.50
C LYS A 11 14.70 27.36 -2.84
N ILE A 12 13.94 28.01 -1.95
CA ILE A 12 12.61 27.55 -1.57
C ILE A 12 11.66 28.00 -2.68
N LEU A 13 10.89 27.07 -3.21
CA LEU A 13 9.92 27.32 -4.29
C LEU A 13 8.52 27.44 -3.71
N ILE A 14 7.70 28.26 -4.38
CA ILE A 14 6.29 28.37 -4.07
C ILE A 14 5.51 27.71 -5.21
N ILE A 15 4.72 26.70 -4.90
CA ILE A 15 3.70 26.17 -5.83
C ILE A 15 2.40 26.93 -5.61
N ASP A 16 1.53 26.96 -6.63
CA ASP A 16 0.27 27.68 -6.62
C ASP A 16 -0.75 27.14 -5.59
N GLY A 17 -1.96 27.71 -5.66
CA GLY A 17 -3.09 27.33 -4.83
C GLY A 17 -4.13 26.52 -5.61
N ALA A 18 -5.35 26.43 -5.09
CA ALA A 18 -6.39 25.62 -5.72
C ALA A 18 -6.86 26.17 -7.08
N MET A 19 -6.90 25.28 -8.08
CA MET A 19 -7.63 25.48 -9.34
C MET A 19 -9.13 25.25 -9.16
N GLY A 20 -9.53 24.08 -8.65
CA GLY A 20 -10.93 23.65 -8.59
C GLY A 20 -11.85 24.59 -7.80
N THR A 21 -11.45 24.99 -6.58
CA THR A 21 -12.26 25.93 -5.77
C THR A 21 -12.31 27.33 -6.38
N THR A 22 -11.29 27.74 -7.14
CA THR A 22 -11.27 29.03 -7.83
C THR A 22 -12.24 29.04 -9.01
N ILE A 23 -12.26 27.96 -9.81
CA ILE A 23 -13.22 27.78 -10.91
C ILE A 23 -14.67 27.85 -10.40
N MET A 24 -14.97 27.25 -9.26
CA MET A 24 -16.34 27.23 -8.72
C MET A 24 -16.86 28.60 -8.30
N ASN A 25 -15.95 29.50 -7.94
CA ASN A 25 -16.30 30.87 -7.62
C ASN A 25 -16.55 31.71 -8.88
N ALA A 26 -16.20 31.22 -10.07
CA ALA A 26 -16.35 31.90 -11.34
C ALA A 26 -17.71 31.66 -12.05
N ASP A 27 -18.66 30.97 -11.40
CA ASP A 27 -20.03 30.71 -11.90
C ASP A 27 -20.07 30.11 -13.32
N VAL A 28 -19.20 29.13 -13.57
CA VAL A 28 -19.13 28.39 -14.85
C VAL A 28 -19.72 26.99 -14.74
N SER A 29 -20.25 26.47 -15.85
CA SER A 29 -20.78 25.10 -15.90
C SER A 29 -19.65 24.07 -15.82
N LEU A 30 -19.86 23.05 -14.98
CA LEU A 30 -18.95 21.91 -14.78
C LEU A 30 -19.47 20.61 -15.36
N GLU A 31 -20.50 20.66 -16.21
CA GLU A 31 -21.15 19.49 -16.82
C GLU A 31 -20.16 18.57 -17.57
N HIS A 32 -19.10 19.14 -18.15
CA HIS A 32 -18.10 18.43 -18.93
C HIS A 32 -16.78 18.18 -18.15
N GLY A 33 -16.79 18.39 -16.83
CA GLY A 33 -15.60 18.26 -15.98
C GLY A 33 -14.65 19.46 -16.03
N PHE A 34 -13.74 19.56 -15.06
CA PHE A 34 -12.82 20.70 -14.91
C PHE A 34 -11.86 20.84 -16.09
N GLU A 35 -11.33 19.73 -16.58
CA GLU A 35 -10.32 19.67 -17.63
C GLU A 35 -10.84 20.30 -18.93
N SER A 36 -12.14 20.13 -19.22
CA SER A 36 -12.80 20.66 -20.42
C SER A 36 -12.78 22.19 -20.51
N LEU A 37 -12.68 22.88 -19.36
CA LEU A 37 -12.63 24.35 -19.31
C LEU A 37 -11.37 24.91 -19.97
N SER A 38 -10.32 24.11 -20.15
CA SER A 38 -9.15 24.48 -20.94
C SER A 38 -9.48 24.75 -22.42
N PHE A 39 -10.63 24.25 -22.89
CA PHE A 39 -11.18 24.50 -24.23
C PHE A 39 -12.39 25.42 -24.20
N LEU A 40 -13.31 25.21 -23.25
CA LEU A 40 -14.57 25.93 -23.18
C LEU A 40 -14.42 27.35 -22.61
N CYS A 41 -13.50 27.54 -21.67
CA CYS A 41 -13.27 28.80 -20.98
C CYS A 41 -11.75 29.10 -20.85
N PRO A 42 -10.98 29.10 -21.96
CA PRO A 42 -9.52 29.21 -21.90
C PRO A 42 -9.05 30.53 -21.27
N GLU A 43 -9.76 31.63 -21.51
CA GLU A 43 -9.42 32.94 -20.90
C GLU A 43 -9.54 32.93 -19.39
N LEU A 44 -10.59 32.28 -18.84
CA LEU A 44 -10.77 32.12 -17.41
C LEU A 44 -9.60 31.32 -16.81
N ILE A 45 -9.29 30.16 -17.39
CA ILE A 45 -8.21 29.29 -16.90
C ILE A 45 -6.85 30.00 -16.96
N THR A 46 -6.53 30.66 -18.09
CA THR A 46 -5.31 31.49 -18.22
C THR A 46 -5.27 32.60 -17.17
N SER A 47 -6.40 33.27 -16.90
CA SER A 47 -6.47 34.34 -15.90
C SER A 47 -6.20 33.83 -14.47
N ILE A 48 -6.69 32.63 -14.13
CA ILE A 48 -6.43 31.99 -12.83
C ILE A 48 -4.94 31.69 -12.70
N HIS A 49 -4.34 31.04 -13.69
CA HIS A 49 -2.90 30.78 -13.69
C HIS A 49 -2.08 32.07 -13.55
N ARG A 50 -2.44 33.10 -14.33
CA ARG A 50 -1.77 34.41 -14.26
C ARG A 50 -1.86 35.02 -12.86
N SER A 51 -3.01 34.92 -12.20
CA SER A 51 -3.18 35.46 -10.85
C SER A 51 -2.25 34.81 -9.81
N TYR A 52 -1.97 33.51 -9.93
CA TYR A 52 -1.01 32.82 -9.06
C TYR A 52 0.44 33.16 -9.41
N ILE A 53 0.76 33.32 -10.69
CA ILE A 53 2.07 33.80 -11.15
C ILE A 53 2.35 35.20 -10.58
N GLU A 54 1.39 36.12 -10.70
CA GLU A 54 1.48 37.48 -10.15
C GLU A 54 1.55 37.50 -8.62
N ALA A 55 0.95 36.51 -7.95
CA ALA A 55 1.10 36.32 -6.50
C ALA A 55 2.50 35.81 -6.08
N GLY A 56 3.33 35.37 -7.03
CA GLY A 56 4.71 34.98 -6.80
C GLY A 56 4.98 33.48 -6.75
N ALA A 57 4.06 32.66 -7.29
CA ALA A 57 4.30 31.23 -7.48
C ALA A 57 5.42 30.97 -8.51
N ASN A 58 6.29 30.01 -8.21
CA ASN A 58 7.36 29.52 -9.07
C ASN A 58 6.96 28.26 -9.85
N LEU A 59 5.94 27.55 -9.37
CA LEU A 59 5.43 26.32 -9.98
C LEU A 59 3.91 26.45 -10.09
N ILE A 60 3.37 26.18 -11.28
CA ILE A 60 1.94 26.27 -11.56
C ILE A 60 1.44 24.91 -12.02
N GLU A 61 0.44 24.37 -11.36
CA GLU A 61 -0.17 23.09 -11.72
C GLU A 61 -1.10 23.24 -12.94
N THR A 62 -0.99 22.31 -13.90
CA THR A 62 -1.93 22.19 -15.02
C THR A 62 -3.32 21.83 -14.52
N ASN A 63 -4.36 22.32 -15.20
CA ASN A 63 -5.74 21.89 -14.99
C ASN A 63 -5.97 20.46 -15.58
N THR A 64 -5.29 19.46 -15.03
CA THR A 64 -5.23 18.07 -15.52
C THR A 64 -5.30 17.02 -14.41
N PHE A 65 -5.81 17.37 -13.24
CA PHE A 65 -5.95 16.45 -12.11
C PHE A 65 -6.64 15.13 -12.51
N GLY A 66 -7.76 15.21 -13.23
CA GLY A 66 -8.47 14.11 -13.86
C GLY A 66 -8.17 13.93 -15.35
N GLY A 67 -7.04 14.42 -15.85
CA GLY A 67 -6.65 14.40 -17.26
C GLY A 67 -6.29 13.03 -17.84
N ASN A 68 -6.72 11.93 -17.23
CA ASN A 68 -6.43 10.57 -17.68
C ASN A 68 -7.66 9.88 -18.31
N ARG A 69 -7.43 8.82 -19.09
CA ARG A 69 -8.52 8.17 -19.87
C ARG A 69 -9.68 7.67 -19.02
N ILE A 70 -9.43 7.23 -17.77
CA ILE A 70 -10.47 6.69 -16.87
C ILE A 70 -11.37 7.82 -16.38
N LYS A 71 -10.77 8.92 -15.91
CA LYS A 71 -11.51 10.09 -15.43
C LYS A 71 -12.22 10.81 -16.57
N LEU A 72 -11.56 11.02 -17.70
CA LEU A 72 -12.18 11.64 -18.87
C LEU A 72 -13.32 10.79 -19.46
N ALA A 73 -13.31 9.46 -19.28
CA ALA A 73 -14.43 8.61 -19.71
C ALA A 73 -15.74 8.94 -18.99
N GLU A 74 -15.70 9.47 -17.77
CA GLU A 74 -16.87 9.90 -17.01
C GLU A 74 -17.62 11.04 -17.72
N PHE A 75 -16.92 11.80 -18.57
CA PHE A 75 -17.45 12.90 -19.38
C PHE A 75 -17.44 12.59 -20.89
N ASN A 76 -17.44 11.31 -21.28
CA ASN A 76 -17.36 10.86 -22.69
C ASN A 76 -16.14 11.39 -23.46
N ALA A 77 -15.04 11.69 -22.77
CA ALA A 77 -13.83 12.31 -23.32
C ALA A 77 -12.59 11.40 -23.26
N ALA A 78 -12.75 10.08 -23.08
CA ALA A 78 -11.63 9.12 -22.95
C ALA A 78 -10.60 9.20 -24.08
N GLY A 79 -11.02 9.52 -25.31
CA GLY A 79 -10.13 9.67 -26.47
C GLY A 79 -9.40 11.02 -26.56
N ARG A 80 -9.59 11.92 -25.60
CA ARG A 80 -9.06 13.30 -25.62
C ARG A 80 -7.92 13.53 -24.62
N VAL A 81 -7.30 12.47 -24.09
CA VAL A 81 -6.21 12.55 -23.10
C VAL A 81 -5.08 13.45 -23.60
N LYS A 82 -4.54 13.14 -24.78
CA LYS A 82 -3.41 13.89 -25.36
C LYS A 82 -3.73 15.37 -25.53
N GLU A 83 -4.84 15.67 -26.18
CA GLU A 83 -5.26 17.04 -26.46
C GLU A 83 -5.50 17.84 -25.17
N SER A 84 -6.18 17.24 -24.18
CA SER A 84 -6.53 17.94 -22.93
C SER A 84 -5.30 18.30 -22.12
N ASN A 85 -4.32 17.38 -22.00
CA ASN A 85 -3.10 17.64 -21.25
C ASN A 85 -2.18 18.65 -21.95
N ILE A 86 -2.04 18.57 -23.28
CA ILE A 86 -1.26 19.55 -24.05
C ILE A 86 -1.88 20.94 -23.92
N ARG A 87 -3.21 21.04 -24.12
CA ARG A 87 -3.92 22.32 -24.03
C ARG A 87 -3.75 22.99 -22.66
N ALA A 88 -3.82 22.22 -21.58
CA ALA A 88 -3.63 22.76 -20.23
C ALA A 88 -2.22 23.34 -20.03
N VAL A 89 -1.18 22.72 -20.59
CA VAL A 89 0.19 23.26 -20.55
C VAL A 89 0.30 24.56 -21.35
N GLU A 90 -0.30 24.62 -22.54
CA GLU A 90 -0.29 25.81 -23.40
C GLU A 90 -0.85 27.05 -22.68
N LEU A 91 -1.94 26.89 -21.92
CA LEU A 91 -2.57 27.99 -21.19
C LEU A 91 -1.66 28.56 -20.10
N ILE A 92 -0.88 27.72 -19.41
CA ILE A 92 0.12 28.20 -18.45
C ILE A 92 1.26 28.91 -19.17
N ARG A 93 1.74 28.39 -20.30
CA ARG A 93 2.78 29.07 -21.10
C ARG A 93 2.31 30.43 -21.59
N GLN A 94 1.04 30.54 -21.99
CA GLN A 94 0.41 31.83 -22.31
C GLN A 94 0.39 32.75 -21.08
N ALA A 95 -0.07 32.27 -19.92
CA ALA A 95 -0.12 33.06 -18.69
C ALA A 95 1.27 33.57 -18.24
N ILE A 96 2.32 32.73 -18.35
CA ILE A 96 3.71 33.11 -18.08
C ILE A 96 4.17 34.23 -19.01
N SER A 97 3.87 34.10 -20.31
CA SER A 97 4.21 35.10 -21.33
C SER A 97 3.51 36.43 -21.06
N GLU A 98 2.20 36.41 -20.77
CA GLU A 98 1.41 37.60 -20.44
C GLU A 98 1.89 38.31 -19.16
N ALA A 99 2.27 37.53 -18.14
CA ALA A 99 2.80 38.09 -16.89
C ALA A 99 4.25 38.60 -17.02
N GLY A 100 4.95 38.30 -18.11
CA GLY A 100 6.38 38.58 -18.26
C GLY A 100 7.25 37.89 -17.20
N ALA A 101 6.75 36.80 -16.61
CA ALA A 101 7.38 36.15 -15.48
C ALA A 101 8.60 35.32 -15.89
N LYS A 102 9.61 35.29 -15.03
CA LYS A 102 10.81 34.47 -15.17
C LYS A 102 10.85 33.46 -14.03
N ASP A 103 11.55 32.35 -14.24
CA ASP A 103 11.68 31.26 -13.24
C ASP A 103 10.34 30.67 -12.76
N VAL A 104 9.36 30.59 -13.67
CA VAL A 104 8.08 29.87 -13.46
C VAL A 104 8.09 28.59 -14.29
N TYR A 105 7.77 27.47 -13.64
CA TYR A 105 7.75 26.14 -14.22
C TYR A 105 6.32 25.58 -14.26
N VAL A 106 6.06 24.72 -15.24
CA VAL A 106 4.78 24.05 -15.41
C VAL A 106 4.83 22.67 -14.75
N ALA A 107 4.00 22.45 -13.73
CA ALA A 107 3.77 21.15 -13.12
C ALA A 107 2.60 20.43 -13.81
N GLY A 108 2.89 19.34 -14.51
CA GLY A 108 1.86 18.45 -15.03
C GLY A 108 1.17 17.69 -13.91
N SER A 109 0.00 18.14 -13.47
CA SER A 109 -0.81 17.50 -12.42
C SER A 109 -1.39 16.16 -12.91
N MET A 110 -1.23 15.12 -12.08
CA MET A 110 -1.74 13.77 -12.30
C MET A 110 -2.38 13.27 -10.99
N GLY A 111 -3.71 13.32 -10.92
CA GLY A 111 -4.49 12.85 -9.76
C GLY A 111 -4.79 11.34 -9.79
N PRO A 112 -5.52 10.82 -8.77
CA PRO A 112 -5.89 9.41 -8.69
C PRO A 112 -6.86 8.99 -9.79
N LEU A 113 -6.80 7.72 -10.17
CA LEU A 113 -7.67 7.10 -11.18
C LEU A 113 -9.11 6.93 -10.67
N GLY A 114 -9.31 7.04 -9.35
CA GLY A 114 -10.62 6.88 -8.70
C GLY A 114 -11.09 5.42 -8.59
N LYS A 115 -10.22 4.46 -8.89
CA LYS A 115 -10.50 3.01 -8.80
C LYS A 115 -9.45 2.33 -7.92
N LEU A 116 -9.90 1.37 -7.11
CA LEU A 116 -8.99 0.52 -6.34
C LEU A 116 -8.25 -0.45 -7.27
N LEU A 117 -6.95 -0.63 -7.03
CA LEU A 117 -6.15 -1.60 -7.76
C LEU A 117 -6.43 -3.03 -7.27
N GLN A 118 -6.25 -3.98 -8.17
CA GLN A 118 -6.32 -5.39 -7.87
C GLN A 118 -5.31 -5.78 -6.77
N PRO A 119 -5.68 -6.74 -5.92
CA PRO A 119 -6.95 -7.48 -5.95
C PRO A 119 -8.04 -6.87 -5.05
N MET A 120 -7.90 -5.63 -4.58
CA MET A 120 -8.95 -4.94 -3.79
C MET A 120 -10.02 -4.28 -4.65
N GLY A 121 -9.73 -4.05 -5.92
CA GLY A 121 -10.66 -3.51 -6.91
C GLY A 121 -10.46 -4.15 -8.27
N GLU A 122 -11.01 -3.51 -9.29
CA GLU A 122 -11.11 -4.07 -10.64
C GLU A 122 -9.87 -3.79 -11.51
N LEU A 123 -9.14 -2.71 -11.24
CA LEU A 123 -8.07 -2.23 -12.11
C LEU A 123 -6.76 -2.98 -11.85
N SER A 124 -6.17 -3.61 -12.87
CA SER A 124 -4.87 -4.24 -12.72
C SER A 124 -3.73 -3.21 -12.57
N PHE A 125 -2.60 -3.64 -12.03
CA PHE A 125 -1.41 -2.77 -11.92
C PHE A 125 -0.91 -2.30 -13.29
N ASP A 126 -0.96 -3.16 -14.30
CA ASP A 126 -0.50 -2.86 -15.65
C ASP A 126 -1.44 -1.86 -16.34
N GLU A 127 -2.76 -1.99 -16.18
CA GLU A 127 -3.71 -0.99 -16.68
C GLU A 127 -3.53 0.37 -16.01
N ALA A 128 -3.34 0.40 -14.68
CA ALA A 128 -3.06 1.65 -13.97
C ALA A 128 -1.76 2.30 -14.50
N TYR A 129 -0.70 1.51 -14.67
CA TYR A 129 0.56 1.96 -15.25
C TYR A 129 0.35 2.57 -16.65
N ASP A 130 -0.38 1.89 -17.54
CA ASP A 130 -0.58 2.34 -18.92
C ASP A 130 -1.37 3.66 -18.97
N VAL A 131 -2.37 3.81 -18.10
CA VAL A 131 -3.18 5.03 -17.98
C VAL A 131 -2.31 6.21 -17.56
N PHE A 132 -1.48 6.04 -16.54
CA PHE A 132 -0.56 7.09 -16.11
C PHE A 132 0.54 7.37 -17.14
N ALA A 133 1.04 6.35 -17.85
CA ALA A 133 2.07 6.52 -18.87
C ALA A 133 1.57 7.36 -20.05
N GLU A 134 0.31 7.16 -20.47
CA GLU A 134 -0.33 7.95 -21.51
C GLU A 134 -0.45 9.43 -21.12
N GLN A 135 -0.91 9.70 -19.90
CA GLN A 135 -1.03 11.07 -19.40
C GLN A 135 0.35 11.74 -19.27
N ALA A 136 1.33 11.05 -18.67
CA ALA A 136 2.68 11.57 -18.47
C ALA A 136 3.37 11.94 -19.80
N LYS A 137 3.26 11.08 -20.82
CA LYS A 137 3.78 11.37 -22.18
C LYS A 137 3.12 12.59 -22.79
N SER A 138 1.80 12.74 -22.60
CA SER A 138 1.03 13.87 -23.14
C SER A 138 1.44 15.20 -22.48
N LEU A 139 1.69 15.18 -21.17
CA LEU A 139 2.19 16.34 -20.43
C LEU A 139 3.63 16.71 -20.84
N GLU A 140 4.52 15.74 -21.01
CA GLU A 140 5.88 15.98 -21.52
C GLU A 140 5.86 16.53 -22.95
N GLU A 141 5.01 15.98 -23.83
CA GLU A 141 4.84 16.47 -25.20
C GLU A 141 4.30 17.90 -25.23
N GLY A 142 3.38 18.25 -24.32
CA GLY A 142 2.89 19.62 -24.15
C GLY A 142 3.95 20.60 -23.62
N GLY A 143 5.08 20.08 -23.13
CA GLY A 143 6.18 20.89 -22.60
C GLY A 143 6.06 21.18 -21.11
N ALA A 144 5.49 20.28 -20.31
CA ALA A 144 5.58 20.35 -18.84
C ALA A 144 7.06 20.27 -18.39
N ASP A 145 7.40 20.95 -17.30
CA ASP A 145 8.77 21.00 -16.77
C ASP A 145 9.02 19.93 -15.68
N VAL A 146 7.95 19.50 -15.01
CA VAL A 146 7.92 18.51 -13.93
C VAL A 146 6.55 17.83 -13.91
N LEU A 147 6.49 16.57 -13.49
CA LEU A 147 5.22 15.87 -13.24
C LEU A 147 4.89 15.92 -11.74
N CYS A 148 3.65 16.26 -11.40
CA CYS A 148 3.14 16.26 -10.04
C CYS A 148 2.07 15.16 -9.91
N ILE A 149 2.47 13.99 -9.40
CA ILE A 149 1.53 12.93 -9.05
C ILE A 149 0.97 13.29 -7.67
N GLU A 150 -0.31 13.67 -7.59
CA GLU A 150 -0.85 14.30 -6.39
C GLU A 150 -2.13 13.64 -5.85
N THR A 151 -2.39 13.85 -4.55
CA THR A 151 -3.60 13.37 -3.85
C THR A 151 -3.82 11.85 -3.92
N ILE A 152 -2.75 11.06 -4.10
CA ILE A 152 -2.88 9.60 -4.15
C ILE A 152 -3.00 9.01 -2.74
N SER A 153 -4.05 8.21 -2.53
CA SER A 153 -4.37 7.62 -1.22
C SER A 153 -3.85 6.19 -1.05
N ASP A 154 -3.40 5.54 -2.13
CA ASP A 154 -2.87 4.18 -2.10
C ASP A 154 -1.41 4.10 -2.58
N LEU A 155 -0.54 3.49 -1.78
CA LEU A 155 0.88 3.35 -2.10
C LEU A 155 1.11 2.56 -3.40
N GLN A 156 0.23 1.62 -3.71
CA GLN A 156 0.32 0.84 -4.94
C GLN A 156 0.01 1.66 -6.20
N GLU A 157 -0.99 2.55 -6.11
CA GLU A 157 -1.40 3.42 -7.22
C GLU A 157 -0.30 4.45 -7.53
N ILE A 158 0.23 5.14 -6.51
CA ILE A 158 1.32 6.10 -6.73
C ILE A 158 2.60 5.40 -7.20
N ARG A 159 2.82 4.15 -6.79
CA ARG A 159 3.91 3.32 -7.33
C ARG A 159 3.73 3.08 -8.83
N ALA A 160 2.53 2.71 -9.27
CA ALA A 160 2.24 2.53 -10.70
C ALA A 160 2.45 3.84 -11.47
N ALA A 161 1.94 4.96 -10.94
CA ALA A 161 2.10 6.29 -11.53
C ALA A 161 3.57 6.73 -11.65
N LEU A 162 4.35 6.56 -10.57
CA LEU A 162 5.76 6.92 -10.55
C LEU A 162 6.56 6.07 -11.53
N MET A 163 6.35 4.74 -11.53
CA MET A 163 7.01 3.85 -12.48
C MET A 163 6.67 4.23 -13.92
N ALA A 164 5.39 4.49 -14.20
CA ALA A 164 4.93 4.95 -15.51
C ALA A 164 5.62 6.25 -15.93
N ALA A 165 5.70 7.24 -15.04
CA ALA A 165 6.36 8.51 -15.31
C ALA A 165 7.88 8.34 -15.56
N LYS A 166 8.61 7.62 -14.70
CA LYS A 166 10.07 7.45 -14.82
C LYS A 166 10.49 6.58 -16.00
N GLU A 167 9.66 5.61 -16.41
CA GLU A 167 9.96 4.72 -17.53
C GLU A 167 9.60 5.34 -18.90
N ASN A 168 8.71 6.36 -18.92
CA ASN A 168 8.18 6.92 -20.16
C ASN A 168 8.49 8.39 -20.42
N THR A 169 9.06 9.10 -19.44
CA THR A 169 9.42 10.52 -19.55
C THR A 169 10.81 10.79 -18.95
N LYS A 170 11.39 11.94 -19.26
CA LYS A 170 12.66 12.41 -18.64
C LYS A 170 12.43 13.43 -17.53
N LEU A 171 11.17 13.79 -17.29
CA LEU A 171 10.81 14.84 -16.35
C LEU A 171 11.14 14.44 -14.90
N PRO A 172 11.50 15.40 -14.05
CA PRO A 172 11.47 15.21 -12.61
C PRO A 172 10.04 14.85 -12.17
N VAL A 173 9.91 14.06 -11.10
CA VAL A 173 8.59 13.63 -10.60
C VAL A 173 8.45 13.97 -9.12
N ILE A 174 7.40 14.73 -8.80
CA ILE A 174 6.91 14.99 -7.46
C ILE A 174 5.86 13.92 -7.13
N CYS A 175 6.00 13.28 -5.98
CA CYS A 175 5.06 12.26 -5.51
C CYS A 175 4.37 12.75 -4.23
N SER A 176 3.09 13.13 -4.33
CA SER A 176 2.28 13.56 -3.20
C SER A 176 1.26 12.49 -2.82
N MET A 177 1.30 12.10 -1.54
CA MET A 177 0.28 11.26 -0.94
C MET A 177 -0.57 12.07 0.03
N THR A 178 -1.83 11.67 0.19
CA THR A 178 -2.74 12.28 1.14
C THR A 178 -2.85 11.46 2.42
N TYR A 179 -2.79 12.12 3.57
CA TYR A 179 -2.80 11.50 4.90
C TYR A 179 -3.96 12.05 5.73
N ASP A 180 -4.61 11.17 6.48
CA ASP A 180 -5.65 11.56 7.44
C ASP A 180 -5.05 12.15 8.73
N GLU A 181 -5.91 12.49 9.68
CA GLU A 181 -5.51 13.03 10.99
C GLU A 181 -4.63 12.08 11.83
N THR A 182 -4.64 10.78 11.52
CA THR A 182 -3.75 9.79 12.17
C THR A 182 -2.34 9.83 11.59
N GLY A 183 -2.14 10.57 10.49
CA GLY A 183 -0.89 10.63 9.73
C GLY A 183 -0.64 9.37 8.92
N ARG A 184 -1.70 8.67 8.49
CA ARG A 184 -1.63 7.51 7.59
C ARG A 184 -2.52 7.73 6.37
N THR A 185 -2.23 7.04 5.28
CA THR A 185 -3.15 6.97 4.15
C THR A 185 -4.34 6.06 4.47
N ILE A 186 -5.40 6.10 3.67
CA ILE A 186 -6.59 5.23 3.85
C ILE A 186 -6.24 3.73 3.78
N THR A 187 -5.18 3.37 3.06
CA THR A 187 -4.67 1.98 2.97
C THR A 187 -3.64 1.65 4.07
N GLY A 188 -3.45 2.56 5.02
CA GLY A 188 -2.65 2.36 6.23
C GLY A 188 -1.19 2.69 6.09
N THR A 189 -0.76 3.31 4.99
CA THR A 189 0.64 3.60 4.74
C THR A 189 1.14 4.77 5.58
N PRO A 190 2.17 4.57 6.43
CA PRO A 190 2.81 5.68 7.13
C PRO A 190 3.82 6.40 6.21
N PRO A 191 4.16 7.67 6.49
CA PRO A 191 5.04 8.47 5.65
C PRO A 191 6.40 7.82 5.38
N GLU A 192 7.03 7.22 6.40
CA GLU A 192 8.32 6.55 6.26
C GLU A 192 8.30 5.35 5.29
N ALA A 193 7.19 4.60 5.22
CA ALA A 193 7.06 3.46 4.32
C ALA A 193 6.92 3.93 2.86
N ALA A 194 6.11 4.97 2.64
CA ALA A 194 5.96 5.60 1.34
C ALA A 194 7.29 6.19 0.84
N ILE A 195 7.94 7.01 1.66
CA ILE A 195 9.24 7.64 1.33
C ILE A 195 10.24 6.58 0.89
N HIS A 196 10.48 5.56 1.71
CA HIS A 196 11.52 4.58 1.41
C HIS A 196 11.27 3.81 0.12
N LEU A 197 10.00 3.58 -0.26
CA LEU A 197 9.67 2.94 -1.52
C LEU A 197 9.78 3.91 -2.71
N LEU A 198 9.11 5.05 -2.65
CA LEU A 198 9.06 6.04 -3.74
C LEU A 198 10.44 6.56 -4.12
N GLU A 199 11.28 6.81 -3.12
CA GLU A 199 12.66 7.21 -3.31
C GLU A 199 13.52 6.14 -4.00
N ARG A 200 13.25 4.85 -3.77
CA ARG A 200 13.94 3.75 -4.47
C ARG A 200 13.51 3.63 -5.93
N LEU A 201 12.28 4.03 -6.22
CA LEU A 201 11.72 4.08 -7.57
C LEU A 201 12.09 5.36 -8.33
N GLY A 202 12.75 6.31 -7.67
CA GLY A 202 13.32 7.50 -8.30
C GLY A 202 12.43 8.74 -8.24
N ALA A 203 11.56 8.85 -7.23
CA ALA A 203 10.90 10.12 -6.91
C ALA A 203 11.95 11.22 -6.65
N ASP A 204 11.74 12.39 -7.25
CA ASP A 204 12.65 13.54 -7.15
C ASP A 204 12.25 14.49 -6.01
N VAL A 205 10.97 14.46 -5.61
CA VAL A 205 10.41 15.21 -4.46
C VAL A 205 9.35 14.34 -3.78
N ILE A 206 9.37 14.29 -2.46
CA ILE A 206 8.28 13.69 -1.67
C ILE A 206 7.34 14.80 -1.21
N SER A 207 6.04 14.55 -1.29
CA SER A 207 5.03 15.54 -0.97
C SER A 207 3.89 14.96 -0.12
N ALA A 208 3.22 15.85 0.61
CA ALA A 208 1.89 15.62 1.13
C ALA A 208 0.98 16.81 0.82
N ASN A 209 -0.22 16.51 0.36
CA ASN A 209 -1.22 17.51 0.03
C ASN A 209 -2.64 17.09 0.46
N CYS A 210 -3.53 18.08 0.55
CA CYS A 210 -4.94 17.88 0.85
C CYS A 210 -5.22 17.19 2.21
N SER A 211 -6.45 16.71 2.40
CA SER A 211 -7.07 16.09 3.59
C SER A 211 -7.10 16.94 4.86
N THR A 212 -5.99 17.56 5.25
CA THR A 212 -5.86 18.28 6.52
C THR A 212 -5.47 19.74 6.31
N GLY A 213 -5.73 20.56 7.33
CA GLY A 213 -5.29 21.95 7.35
C GLY A 213 -3.79 22.07 7.63
N PRO A 214 -3.24 23.30 7.59
CA PRO A 214 -1.81 23.51 7.77
C PRO A 214 -1.33 23.16 9.19
N GLU A 215 -2.20 23.21 10.21
CA GLU A 215 -1.87 22.82 11.59
C GLU A 215 -1.41 21.36 11.67
N GLN A 216 -2.19 20.42 11.11
CA GLN A 216 -1.82 19.01 11.09
C GLN A 216 -0.60 18.75 10.20
N MET A 217 -0.47 19.51 9.09
CA MET A 217 0.68 19.39 8.19
C MET A 217 2.01 19.79 8.83
N VAL A 218 2.03 20.62 9.88
CA VAL A 218 3.26 20.92 10.64
C VAL A 218 3.88 19.63 11.18
N GLU A 219 3.11 18.79 11.88
CA GLU A 219 3.63 17.54 12.44
C GLU A 219 3.98 16.51 11.37
N LEU A 220 3.20 16.44 10.29
CA LEU A 220 3.51 15.58 9.16
C LEU A 220 4.82 15.98 8.48
N SER A 221 5.06 17.28 8.28
CA SER A 221 6.26 17.79 7.62
C SER A 221 7.54 17.41 8.38
N LYS A 222 7.52 17.38 9.72
CA LYS A 222 8.64 16.87 10.54
C LYS A 222 8.98 15.42 10.20
N LYS A 223 7.97 14.56 10.05
CA LYS A 223 8.17 13.16 9.67
C LYS A 223 8.73 13.06 8.26
N LEU A 224 8.15 13.79 7.30
CA LEU A 224 8.60 13.75 5.91
C LEU A 224 10.07 14.17 5.78
N VAL A 225 10.45 15.32 6.34
CA VAL A 225 11.84 15.82 6.26
C VAL A 225 12.81 14.90 7.01
N LYS A 226 12.40 14.30 8.12
CA LYS A 226 13.24 13.36 8.87
C LYS A 226 13.63 12.12 8.07
N TYR A 227 12.72 11.58 7.26
CA TYR A 227 12.94 10.30 6.56
C TYR A 227 13.36 10.47 5.10
N ALA A 228 13.05 11.60 4.47
CA ALA A 228 13.37 11.87 3.08
C ALA A 228 14.86 12.22 2.88
N SER A 229 15.45 11.66 1.83
CA SER A 229 16.75 12.05 1.27
C SER A 229 16.61 13.06 0.13
N VAL A 230 15.40 13.23 -0.41
CA VAL A 230 15.06 14.20 -1.46
C VAL A 230 14.29 15.39 -0.86
N PRO A 231 14.17 16.53 -1.57
CA PRO A 231 13.39 17.66 -1.11
C PRO A 231 11.93 17.30 -0.79
N VAL A 232 11.35 17.99 0.19
CA VAL A 232 9.96 17.80 0.61
C VAL A 232 9.09 18.98 0.14
N MET A 233 7.87 18.66 -0.29
CA MET A 233 6.81 19.61 -0.64
C MET A 233 5.59 19.46 0.28
N ILE A 234 4.92 20.57 0.65
CA ILE A 234 3.69 20.57 1.46
C ILE A 234 2.65 21.52 0.87
N MET A 235 1.43 21.01 0.66
CA MET A 235 0.29 21.78 0.13
C MET A 235 -0.99 21.50 0.97
N PRO A 236 -1.18 22.18 2.11
CA PRO A 236 -2.36 22.01 2.96
C PRO A 236 -3.62 22.63 2.33
N ASN A 237 -4.79 22.21 2.80
CA ASN A 237 -6.04 22.95 2.59
C ASN A 237 -6.03 24.25 3.42
N ALA A 238 -6.81 25.26 3.03
CA ALA A 238 -7.01 26.50 3.82
C ALA A 238 -7.94 26.26 5.04
N GLY A 239 -7.62 25.26 5.86
CA GLY A 239 -8.44 24.75 6.95
C GLY A 239 -9.53 23.78 6.48
N SER A 240 -10.45 23.46 7.39
CA SER A 240 -11.63 22.65 7.08
C SER A 240 -12.67 23.50 6.34
N PRO A 241 -13.40 22.90 5.39
CA PRO A 241 -14.45 23.60 4.66
C PRO A 241 -15.71 23.78 5.51
N ASP A 242 -16.34 24.95 5.41
CA ASP A 242 -17.69 25.21 5.92
C ASP A 242 -18.66 25.35 4.74
N LEU A 243 -19.91 24.90 4.89
CA LEU A 243 -20.94 25.16 3.89
C LEU A 243 -21.65 26.49 4.16
N VAL A 244 -21.49 27.47 3.27
CA VAL A 244 -22.19 28.76 3.28
C VAL A 244 -22.96 28.89 1.97
N ASP A 245 -24.28 29.07 2.05
CA ASP A 245 -25.19 29.21 0.88
C ASP A 245 -25.02 28.14 -0.21
N GLY A 246 -24.90 26.87 0.17
CA GLY A 246 -24.74 25.80 -0.82
C GLY A 246 -23.37 25.80 -1.50
N LYS A 247 -22.35 26.45 -0.93
CA LYS A 247 -20.96 26.43 -1.43
C LYS A 247 -20.00 26.11 -0.29
N ALA A 248 -18.98 25.32 -0.58
CA ALA A 248 -17.91 25.11 0.39
C ALA A 248 -16.97 26.31 0.42
N VAL A 249 -16.86 26.92 1.60
CA VAL A 249 -16.06 28.10 1.88
C VAL A 249 -14.99 27.73 2.89
N TYR A 250 -13.75 28.04 2.56
CA TYR A 250 -12.62 27.90 3.46
C TYR A 250 -12.37 29.23 4.15
N LYS A 251 -12.42 29.24 5.48
CA LYS A 251 -12.39 30.49 6.27
C LYS A 251 -11.02 30.89 6.77
N MET A 252 -9.98 30.10 6.52
CA MET A 252 -8.64 30.44 6.99
C MET A 252 -8.13 31.66 6.22
N PRO A 253 -7.73 32.74 6.91
CA PRO A 253 -7.18 33.91 6.24
C PRO A 253 -5.70 33.71 5.86
N PRO A 254 -5.18 34.46 4.86
CA PRO A 254 -3.81 34.33 4.37
C PRO A 254 -2.70 34.45 5.43
N ASP A 255 -2.86 35.36 6.40
CA ASP A 255 -1.89 35.60 7.48
C ASP A 255 -1.79 34.39 8.42
N LYS A 256 -2.94 33.82 8.80
CA LYS A 256 -2.99 32.61 9.61
C LYS A 256 -2.42 31.40 8.87
N PHE A 257 -2.71 31.28 7.57
CA PHE A 257 -2.12 30.23 6.73
C PHE A 257 -0.60 30.36 6.68
N ALA A 258 -0.08 31.56 6.37
CA ALA A 258 1.36 31.83 6.34
C ALA A 258 2.05 31.56 7.69
N HIS A 259 1.39 31.83 8.82
CA HIS A 259 1.93 31.52 10.15
C HIS A 259 2.23 30.03 10.35
N TYR A 260 1.34 29.13 9.92
CA TYR A 260 1.62 27.69 9.99
C TYR A 260 2.66 27.25 8.94
N MET A 261 2.62 27.85 7.74
CA MET A 261 3.61 27.55 6.71
C MET A 261 5.02 27.99 7.11
N ASP A 262 5.16 28.99 7.98
CA ASP A 262 6.43 29.35 8.61
C ASP A 262 7.02 28.17 9.40
N GLN A 263 6.20 27.51 10.22
CA GLN A 263 6.61 26.32 10.98
C GLN A 263 6.94 25.13 10.06
N VAL A 264 6.21 24.98 8.96
CA VAL A 264 6.51 23.96 7.93
C VAL A 264 7.88 24.22 7.27
N LEU A 265 8.19 25.47 6.95
CA LEU A 265 9.48 25.87 6.40
C LEU A 265 10.62 25.69 7.41
N GLU A 266 10.39 25.98 8.70
CA GLU A 266 11.36 25.70 9.78
C GLU A 266 11.72 24.23 9.90
N ASN A 267 10.81 23.31 9.55
CA ASN A 267 11.09 21.88 9.53
C ASN A 267 12.00 21.45 8.37
N GLY A 268 12.30 22.33 7.40
CA GLY A 268 13.20 22.05 6.27
C GLY A 268 12.51 21.73 4.94
N VAL A 269 11.21 22.05 4.80
CA VAL A 269 10.46 21.89 3.55
C VAL A 269 10.98 22.86 2.48
N ARG A 270 11.01 22.40 1.22
CA ARG A 270 11.65 23.11 0.10
C ARG A 270 10.67 23.64 -0.94
N ILE A 271 9.46 23.09 -1.00
CA ILE A 271 8.38 23.59 -1.83
C ILE A 271 7.13 23.74 -0.95
N VAL A 272 6.52 24.91 -0.99
CA VAL A 272 5.32 25.21 -0.19
C VAL A 272 4.26 25.83 -1.09
N GLY A 273 3.00 25.50 -0.88
CA GLY A 273 1.89 26.08 -1.62
C GLY A 273 0.57 25.74 -0.95
N GLY A 274 -0.49 25.67 -1.73
CA GLY A 274 -1.83 25.48 -1.22
C GLY A 274 -2.65 24.46 -2.01
N CYS A 275 -3.53 23.74 -1.32
CA CYS A 275 -4.55 22.90 -1.94
C CYS A 275 -5.93 23.58 -1.79
N CYS A 276 -6.99 22.84 -1.50
CA CYS A 276 -8.36 23.33 -1.53
C CYS A 276 -8.57 24.56 -0.63
N GLY A 277 -9.22 25.60 -1.17
CA GLY A 277 -9.52 26.83 -0.45
C GLY A 277 -8.43 27.88 -0.45
N THR A 278 -7.21 27.55 -0.89
CA THR A 278 -6.14 28.54 -1.03
C THR A 278 -6.36 29.39 -2.28
N THR A 279 -5.99 30.67 -2.19
CA THR A 279 -6.22 31.70 -3.21
C THR A 279 -4.91 32.44 -3.52
N PRO A 280 -4.87 33.29 -4.57
CA PRO A 280 -3.69 34.12 -4.84
C PRO A 280 -3.23 34.97 -3.63
N ASP A 281 -4.16 35.40 -2.76
CA ASP A 281 -3.78 36.14 -1.54
C ASP A 281 -3.01 35.29 -0.54
N HIS A 282 -3.32 34.00 -0.43
CA HIS A 282 -2.56 33.05 0.39
C HIS A 282 -1.15 32.86 -0.16
N ILE A 283 -1.03 32.72 -1.49
CA ILE A 283 0.26 32.57 -2.17
C ILE A 283 1.10 33.84 -2.03
N ARG A 284 0.49 35.03 -2.09
CA ARG A 284 1.18 36.30 -1.85
C ARG A 284 1.71 36.42 -0.43
N ALA A 285 0.91 36.06 0.57
CA ALA A 285 1.36 36.04 1.97
C ALA A 285 2.54 35.06 2.18
N LEU A 286 2.51 33.92 1.49
CA LEU A 286 3.60 32.94 1.51
C LEU A 286 4.86 33.46 0.81
N ARG A 287 4.73 34.16 -0.32
CA ARG A 287 5.83 34.84 -1.03
C ARG A 287 6.51 35.87 -0.16
N GLU A 288 5.73 36.74 0.49
CA GLU A 288 6.23 37.74 1.43
C GLU A 288 7.00 37.10 2.60
N LEU A 289 6.47 36.01 3.16
CA LEU A 289 7.15 35.24 4.20
C LEU A 289 8.51 34.68 3.72
N VAL A 290 8.52 34.02 2.57
CA VAL A 290 9.75 33.41 2.01
C VAL A 290 10.79 34.49 1.69
N ASP A 291 10.39 35.62 1.08
CA ASP A 291 11.31 36.74 0.79
C ASP A 291 11.87 37.40 2.04
N LYS A 292 11.06 37.50 3.09
CA LYS A 292 11.47 38.17 4.33
C LYS A 292 12.38 37.30 5.18
N LYS A 293 12.05 36.03 5.38
CA LYS A 293 12.70 35.15 6.36
C LYS A 293 13.65 34.12 5.73
N TYR A 294 13.41 33.71 4.49
CA TYR A 294 14.08 32.55 3.88
C TYR A 294 14.89 32.86 2.62
N ARG A 295 15.09 34.15 2.29
CA ARG A 295 15.85 34.59 1.11
C ARG A 295 17.30 34.07 1.06
N ASN A 296 17.93 33.89 2.23
CA ASN A 296 19.31 33.41 2.38
C ASN A 296 19.38 31.98 2.95
N HIS A 297 18.38 31.13 2.66
CA HIS A 297 18.37 29.74 3.12
C HIS A 297 19.55 28.94 2.52
N GLU A 298 20.04 27.93 3.25
CA GLU A 298 21.10 27.04 2.75
C GLU A 298 20.67 26.22 1.52
N ASP A 299 21.63 25.91 0.66
CA ASP A 299 21.44 24.94 -0.41
C ASP A 299 20.98 23.58 0.16
N PHE A 300 20.11 22.90 -0.58
CA PHE A 300 19.63 21.58 -0.19
C PHE A 300 20.78 20.59 -0.20
N LYS A 301 20.98 19.90 0.91
CA LYS A 301 21.97 18.83 1.06
C LYS A 301 21.22 17.51 1.18
N PRO A 302 21.19 16.65 0.15
CA PRO A 302 20.54 15.35 0.21
C PRO A 302 21.07 14.55 1.41
N ALA A 303 20.15 14.09 2.27
CA ALA A 303 20.53 13.21 3.36
C ALA A 303 20.99 11.85 2.80
N LYS A 304 22.04 11.25 3.36
CA LYS A 304 22.41 9.88 2.99
C LYS A 304 21.35 8.92 3.50
N ARG A 305 20.85 8.03 2.65
CA ARG A 305 20.01 6.90 3.07
C ARG A 305 20.85 6.00 3.98
N ALA A 306 20.62 6.09 5.29
CA ALA A 306 21.33 5.29 6.27
C ALA A 306 20.57 4.00 6.59
N GLY A 307 21.30 2.89 6.72
CA GLY A 307 20.79 1.61 7.18
C GLY A 307 19.97 0.83 6.14
N ILE A 308 19.87 -0.48 6.37
CA ILE A 308 19.12 -1.38 5.49
C ILE A 308 17.67 -1.41 5.94
N LYS A 309 16.78 -0.98 5.07
CA LYS A 309 15.35 -0.92 5.33
C LYS A 309 14.59 -1.78 4.33
N PHE A 310 13.62 -2.49 4.85
CA PHE A 310 12.52 -3.09 4.10
C PHE A 310 11.23 -2.38 4.50
N SER A 311 10.17 -2.54 3.71
CA SER A 311 8.85 -2.09 4.09
C SER A 311 7.79 -3.04 3.56
N SER A 312 6.71 -3.19 4.32
CA SER A 312 5.40 -3.56 3.81
C SER A 312 4.59 -2.29 3.54
N ARG A 313 3.33 -2.44 3.14
CA ARG A 313 2.39 -1.33 2.99
C ARG A 313 2.28 -0.48 4.26
N THR A 314 2.34 -1.10 5.43
CA THR A 314 1.94 -0.49 6.71
C THR A 314 3.08 -0.32 7.72
N LYS A 315 4.27 -0.87 7.43
CA LYS A 315 5.39 -0.93 8.36
C LYS A 315 6.75 -0.88 7.68
N VAL A 316 7.68 -0.16 8.29
CA VAL A 316 9.11 -0.19 7.94
C VAL A 316 9.83 -1.15 8.87
N VAL A 317 10.62 -2.05 8.30
CA VAL A 317 11.50 -2.96 9.04
C VAL A 317 12.93 -2.50 8.82
N GLU A 318 13.52 -1.89 9.83
CA GLU A 318 14.91 -1.44 9.82
C GLU A 318 15.82 -2.52 10.40
N ILE A 319 16.79 -2.95 9.61
CA ILE A 319 17.76 -3.97 10.00
C ILE A 319 18.93 -3.30 10.71
N LYS A 320 18.93 -3.36 12.05
CA LYS A 320 19.99 -2.79 12.91
C LYS A 320 20.99 -3.82 13.43
N LYS A 321 20.52 -5.03 13.72
CA LYS A 321 21.31 -6.09 14.37
C LYS A 321 20.96 -7.44 13.77
N ALA A 322 21.94 -8.33 13.74
CA ALA A 322 21.77 -9.73 13.36
C ALA A 322 21.21 -10.57 14.53
N PRO A 323 20.53 -11.69 14.25
CA PRO A 323 20.03 -12.07 12.93
C PRO A 323 18.76 -11.32 12.52
N VAL A 324 18.68 -10.97 11.25
CA VAL A 324 17.39 -10.81 10.58
C VAL A 324 16.78 -12.18 10.38
N ILE A 325 15.54 -12.35 10.83
CA ILE A 325 14.81 -13.61 10.75
C ILE A 325 13.88 -13.56 9.54
N VAL A 326 14.09 -14.43 8.57
CA VAL A 326 13.20 -14.64 7.43
C VAL A 326 12.46 -15.95 7.66
N GLY A 327 11.13 -15.90 7.80
CA GLY A 327 10.32 -17.08 8.09
C GLY A 327 10.13 -17.98 6.87
N GLU A 328 10.47 -19.27 6.97
CA GLU A 328 10.51 -20.22 5.84
C GLU A 328 9.22 -21.04 5.60
N LYS A 329 8.18 -20.89 6.43
CA LYS A 329 7.07 -21.87 6.47
C LYS A 329 6.07 -21.78 5.32
N ILE A 330 6.03 -20.66 4.59
CA ILE A 330 5.15 -20.48 3.43
C ILE A 330 5.84 -21.07 2.20
N ASN A 331 6.04 -22.39 2.25
CA ASN A 331 6.69 -23.17 1.22
C ASN A 331 6.01 -24.54 1.09
N PRO A 332 5.37 -24.84 -0.06
CA PRO A 332 4.69 -26.12 -0.30
C PRO A 332 5.63 -27.24 -0.75
N THR A 333 6.92 -26.98 -0.96
CA THR A 333 7.89 -27.97 -1.45
C THR A 333 7.96 -29.18 -0.50
N GLY A 334 7.72 -30.39 -1.04
CA GLY A 334 7.73 -31.63 -0.25
C GLY A 334 6.55 -31.79 0.72
N ARG A 335 5.55 -30.89 0.73
CA ARG A 335 4.38 -30.94 1.62
C ARG A 335 3.11 -31.27 0.84
N LYS A 336 2.85 -32.56 0.60
CA LYS A 336 1.71 -33.06 -0.23
C LYS A 336 0.37 -32.41 0.10
N LEU A 337 -0.03 -32.38 1.38
CA LEU A 337 -1.29 -31.76 1.80
C LEU A 337 -1.36 -30.26 1.48
N PHE A 338 -0.25 -29.54 1.63
CA PHE A 338 -0.20 -28.11 1.32
C PHE A 338 -0.27 -27.89 -0.20
N GLN A 339 0.38 -28.74 -1.00
CA GLN A 339 0.27 -28.71 -2.45
C GLN A 339 -1.17 -28.97 -2.93
N GLU A 340 -1.88 -29.91 -2.33
CA GLU A 340 -3.29 -30.20 -2.63
C GLU A 340 -4.24 -29.05 -2.26
N GLU A 341 -4.02 -28.41 -1.10
CA GLU A 341 -4.73 -27.20 -0.68
C GLU A 341 -4.59 -26.09 -1.75
N LEU A 342 -3.35 -25.79 -2.17
CA LEU A 342 -3.08 -24.75 -3.17
C LEU A 342 -3.65 -25.09 -4.55
N LYS A 343 -3.56 -26.36 -4.99
CA LYS A 343 -4.19 -26.84 -6.24
C LYS A 343 -5.71 -26.63 -6.25
N SER A 344 -6.33 -26.73 -5.07
CA SER A 344 -7.77 -26.52 -4.88
C SER A 344 -8.13 -25.04 -4.68
N GLY A 345 -7.15 -24.12 -4.80
CA GLY A 345 -7.34 -22.69 -4.63
C GLY A 345 -7.44 -22.22 -3.18
N VAL A 346 -7.09 -23.09 -2.21
CA VAL A 346 -7.21 -22.85 -0.76
C VAL A 346 -5.92 -22.26 -0.18
N PHE A 347 -6.00 -21.07 0.42
CA PHE A 347 -4.84 -20.33 0.94
C PHE A 347 -4.85 -20.13 2.47
N SER A 348 -5.79 -20.74 3.18
CA SER A 348 -5.91 -20.63 4.65
C SER A 348 -4.60 -20.94 5.38
N ARG A 349 -3.87 -21.98 4.94
CA ARG A 349 -2.55 -22.33 5.50
C ARG A 349 -1.49 -21.25 5.26
N VAL A 350 -1.48 -20.62 4.08
CA VAL A 350 -0.56 -19.52 3.75
C VAL A 350 -0.72 -18.39 4.77
N ARG A 351 -1.98 -18.02 5.07
CA ARG A 351 -2.27 -17.01 6.10
C ARG A 351 -1.83 -17.45 7.48
N VAL A 352 -2.23 -18.64 7.92
CA VAL A 352 -1.91 -19.14 9.27
C VAL A 352 -0.40 -19.23 9.49
N ASP A 353 0.34 -19.71 8.49
CA ASP A 353 1.80 -19.79 8.54
C ASP A 353 2.42 -18.37 8.53
N ALA A 354 1.84 -17.38 7.85
CA ALA A 354 2.26 -15.98 7.95
C ALA A 354 2.11 -15.43 9.37
N GLU A 355 0.90 -15.49 9.93
CA GLU A 355 0.59 -14.96 11.28
C GLU A 355 1.44 -15.59 12.37
N LYS A 356 1.60 -16.92 12.34
CA LYS A 356 2.42 -17.64 13.32
C LYS A 356 3.88 -17.22 13.30
N GLN A 357 4.43 -16.98 12.10
CA GLN A 357 5.82 -16.58 11.95
C GLN A 357 6.04 -15.14 12.42
N VAL A 358 5.09 -14.23 12.17
CA VAL A 358 5.09 -12.87 12.73
C VAL A 358 5.13 -12.93 14.27
N LEU A 359 4.22 -13.70 14.89
CA LEU A 359 4.17 -13.88 16.34
C LEU A 359 5.44 -14.50 16.92
N ALA A 360 6.11 -15.35 16.14
CA ALA A 360 7.38 -15.96 16.52
C ALA A 360 8.61 -15.05 16.32
N GLY A 361 8.41 -13.80 15.89
CA GLY A 361 9.47 -12.79 15.75
C GLY A 361 10.15 -12.77 14.39
N ALA A 362 9.49 -13.24 13.33
CA ALA A 362 9.98 -13.03 11.97
C ALA A 362 10.06 -11.53 11.64
N HIS A 363 11.04 -11.15 10.82
CA HIS A 363 11.21 -9.80 10.31
C HIS A 363 10.79 -9.70 8.84
N LEU A 364 10.93 -10.79 8.09
CA LEU A 364 10.43 -10.97 6.73
C LEU A 364 9.78 -12.36 6.63
N LEU A 365 8.94 -12.55 5.61
CA LEU A 365 8.33 -13.85 5.29
C LEU A 365 8.77 -14.31 3.91
N ASP A 366 9.38 -15.49 3.82
CA ASP A 366 9.70 -16.14 2.56
C ASP A 366 8.45 -16.83 2.01
N VAL A 367 8.11 -16.54 0.76
CA VAL A 367 6.88 -16.98 0.09
C VAL A 367 7.27 -17.71 -1.18
N ASN A 368 7.15 -19.03 -1.15
CA ASN A 368 7.38 -19.92 -2.27
C ASN A 368 6.06 -20.55 -2.72
N MET A 369 5.79 -20.57 -4.02
CA MET A 369 4.58 -21.17 -4.61
C MET A 369 4.89 -22.24 -5.66
N GLY A 370 6.06 -22.89 -5.53
CA GLY A 370 6.50 -24.00 -6.37
C GLY A 370 5.66 -25.26 -6.15
N VAL A 371 4.55 -25.36 -6.87
CA VAL A 371 3.67 -26.54 -6.86
C VAL A 371 3.69 -27.20 -8.24
N PRO A 372 4.07 -28.49 -8.36
CA PRO A 372 4.05 -29.20 -9.64
C PRO A 372 2.67 -29.18 -10.29
N ASP A 373 2.65 -29.03 -11.63
CA ASP A 373 1.45 -29.04 -12.48
C ASP A 373 0.44 -27.90 -12.18
N THR A 374 0.93 -26.72 -11.79
CA THR A 374 0.09 -25.54 -11.54
C THR A 374 0.65 -24.28 -12.19
N ASN A 375 -0.19 -23.25 -12.28
CA ASN A 375 0.26 -21.93 -12.70
C ASN A 375 0.89 -21.18 -11.50
N GLU A 376 2.20 -21.32 -11.35
CA GLU A 376 2.98 -20.66 -10.30
C GLU A 376 2.80 -19.13 -10.29
N VAL A 377 2.64 -18.49 -11.46
CA VAL A 377 2.44 -17.03 -11.58
C VAL A 377 1.16 -16.61 -10.86
N ALA A 378 0.06 -17.31 -11.13
CA ALA A 378 -1.24 -17.05 -10.50
C ALA A 378 -1.22 -17.36 -8.99
N LEU A 379 -0.56 -18.46 -8.60
CA LEU A 379 -0.40 -18.81 -7.18
C LEU A 379 0.42 -17.76 -6.43
N MET A 380 1.54 -17.29 -7.01
CA MET A 380 2.39 -16.26 -6.41
C MET A 380 1.66 -14.93 -6.25
N GLN A 381 0.91 -14.51 -7.27
CA GLN A 381 0.05 -13.32 -7.20
C GLN A 381 -0.95 -13.41 -6.03
N LYS A 382 -1.68 -14.53 -5.93
CA LYS A 382 -2.66 -14.73 -4.86
C LYS A 382 -1.99 -14.85 -3.49
N ALA A 383 -0.86 -15.54 -3.39
CA ALA A 383 -0.08 -15.67 -2.16
C ALA A 383 0.42 -14.32 -1.65
N ALA A 384 1.02 -13.49 -2.51
CA ALA A 384 1.50 -12.16 -2.14
C ALA A 384 0.37 -11.30 -1.55
N PHE A 385 -0.84 -11.38 -2.11
CA PHE A 385 -2.02 -10.73 -1.54
C PHE A 385 -2.44 -11.32 -0.19
N VAL A 386 -2.55 -12.65 -0.08
CA VAL A 386 -2.98 -13.30 1.17
C VAL A 386 -2.02 -12.98 2.32
N VAL A 387 -0.71 -13.08 2.07
CA VAL A 387 0.31 -12.86 3.10
C VAL A 387 0.36 -11.39 3.53
N GLN A 388 0.33 -10.43 2.61
CA GLN A 388 0.40 -9.01 2.99
C GLN A 388 -0.84 -8.50 3.74
N ASN A 389 -1.99 -9.18 3.60
CA ASN A 389 -3.18 -8.87 4.40
C ASN A 389 -3.14 -9.52 5.78
N ALA A 390 -2.52 -10.70 5.87
CA ALA A 390 -2.34 -11.45 7.11
C ALA A 390 -1.22 -10.89 8.00
N ALA A 391 -0.20 -10.29 7.40
CA ALA A 391 1.02 -9.88 8.08
C ALA A 391 1.44 -8.47 7.66
N ASP A 392 1.98 -7.71 8.62
CA ASP A 392 2.53 -6.38 8.39
C ASP A 392 4.01 -6.40 7.96
N LEU A 393 4.54 -7.56 7.56
CA LEU A 393 5.97 -7.76 7.27
C LEU A 393 6.28 -7.72 5.76
N PRO A 394 7.51 -7.30 5.38
CA PRO A 394 8.01 -7.44 4.02
C PRO A 394 8.12 -8.89 3.57
N LEU A 395 8.02 -9.12 2.26
CA LEU A 395 8.09 -10.44 1.65
C LEU A 395 9.43 -10.70 0.98
N SER A 396 9.92 -11.94 1.14
CA SER A 396 10.91 -12.57 0.29
C SER A 396 10.17 -13.41 -0.76
N ILE A 397 10.17 -12.95 -2.01
CA ILE A 397 9.48 -13.60 -3.13
C ILE A 397 10.39 -14.71 -3.64
N ASP A 398 10.04 -15.97 -3.32
CA ASP A 398 10.85 -17.16 -3.62
C ASP A 398 10.35 -17.92 -4.85
N SER A 399 11.08 -17.80 -5.96
CA SER A 399 10.77 -18.51 -7.20
C SER A 399 11.96 -18.53 -8.18
N PRO A 400 12.22 -19.67 -8.86
CA PRO A 400 13.18 -19.74 -9.97
C PRO A 400 12.60 -19.20 -11.28
N ASN A 401 11.29 -18.90 -11.33
CA ASN A 401 10.58 -18.45 -12.52
C ASN A 401 10.45 -16.91 -12.52
N PRO A 402 11.14 -16.18 -13.44
CA PRO A 402 11.10 -14.72 -13.47
C PRO A 402 9.70 -14.13 -13.61
N ALA A 403 8.78 -14.81 -14.30
CA ALA A 403 7.40 -14.34 -14.45
C ALA A 403 6.62 -14.41 -13.13
N ALA A 404 6.87 -15.44 -12.31
CA ALA A 404 6.27 -15.55 -10.98
C ALA A 404 6.89 -14.53 -10.01
N VAL A 405 8.20 -14.29 -10.11
CA VAL A 405 8.87 -13.19 -9.37
C VAL A 405 8.22 -11.85 -9.73
N GLU A 406 8.09 -11.52 -11.01
CA GLU A 406 7.44 -10.28 -11.46
C GLU A 406 5.99 -10.17 -10.96
N ALA A 407 5.20 -11.25 -11.03
CA ALA A 407 3.85 -11.25 -10.49
C ALA A 407 3.81 -10.99 -8.97
N GLY A 408 4.75 -11.58 -8.21
CA GLY A 408 4.92 -11.29 -6.79
C GLY A 408 5.27 -9.82 -6.52
N LEU A 409 6.22 -9.26 -7.28
CA LEU A 409 6.66 -7.86 -7.16
C LEU A 409 5.54 -6.87 -7.51
N LYS A 410 4.76 -7.15 -8.56
CA LYS A 410 3.60 -6.36 -8.96
C LYS A 410 2.51 -6.37 -7.89
N ASN A 411 2.28 -7.47 -7.18
CA ASN A 411 1.19 -7.56 -6.20
C ASN A 411 1.60 -7.18 -4.77
N PHE A 412 2.88 -7.34 -4.41
CA PHE A 412 3.37 -6.93 -3.10
C PHE A 412 3.64 -5.41 -3.05
N VAL A 413 3.10 -4.74 -2.03
CA VAL A 413 3.27 -3.30 -1.80
C VAL A 413 4.29 -3.08 -0.69
N GLY A 414 5.48 -2.60 -1.06
CA GLY A 414 6.59 -2.39 -0.14
C GLY A 414 7.94 -2.55 -0.83
N ILE A 415 9.01 -2.73 -0.04
CA ILE A 415 10.36 -3.06 -0.53
C ILE A 415 10.59 -4.57 -0.35
N PRO A 416 10.45 -5.37 -1.42
CA PRO A 416 10.60 -6.82 -1.34
C PRO A 416 12.07 -7.27 -1.37
N LEU A 417 12.28 -8.53 -0.97
CA LEU A 417 13.49 -9.30 -1.24
C LEU A 417 13.18 -10.31 -2.35
N ILE A 418 13.99 -10.38 -3.39
CA ILE A 418 13.89 -11.43 -4.42
C ILE A 418 14.75 -12.60 -3.98
N ASN A 419 14.13 -13.76 -3.84
CA ASN A 419 14.77 -15.05 -3.63
C ASN A 419 14.58 -15.88 -4.92
N SER A 420 15.50 -15.85 -5.87
CA SER A 420 16.86 -15.31 -5.79
C SER A 420 17.43 -15.04 -7.18
N VAL A 421 18.64 -14.48 -7.22
CA VAL A 421 19.50 -14.42 -8.41
C VAL A 421 20.73 -15.28 -8.18
N ASN A 422 21.25 -15.91 -9.23
CA ASN A 422 22.46 -16.73 -9.17
C ASN A 422 23.49 -16.30 -10.22
N GLY A 423 24.64 -16.97 -10.25
CA GLY A 423 25.78 -16.64 -11.11
C GLY A 423 25.59 -16.99 -12.59
N GLU A 424 24.49 -17.65 -12.97
CA GLU A 424 24.20 -17.97 -14.36
C GLU A 424 23.85 -16.71 -15.15
N SER A 425 24.37 -16.63 -16.38
CA SER A 425 24.16 -15.46 -17.24
C SER A 425 22.67 -15.18 -17.51
N LYS A 426 21.84 -16.22 -17.58
CA LYS A 426 20.38 -16.10 -17.80
C LYS A 426 19.66 -15.55 -16.56
N SER A 427 20.04 -16.00 -15.36
CA SER A 427 19.44 -15.52 -14.11
C SER A 427 19.72 -14.04 -13.90
N LEU A 428 20.98 -13.62 -14.06
CA LEU A 428 21.39 -12.20 -13.94
C LEU A 428 20.61 -11.29 -14.90
N LYS A 429 20.51 -11.68 -16.18
CA LYS A 429 19.80 -10.89 -17.21
C LYS A 429 18.30 -10.76 -16.96
N ASN A 430 17.68 -11.75 -16.32
CA ASN A 430 16.24 -11.74 -16.09
C ASN A 430 15.87 -11.10 -14.73
N VAL A 431 16.67 -11.31 -13.69
CA VAL A 431 16.30 -10.92 -12.31
C VAL A 431 16.80 -9.51 -11.95
N LEU A 432 18.00 -9.11 -12.36
CA LEU A 432 18.54 -7.79 -12.00
C LEU A 432 17.69 -6.62 -12.55
N PRO A 433 17.17 -6.67 -13.80
CA PRO A 433 16.27 -5.63 -14.28
C PRO A 433 14.98 -5.54 -13.44
N LEU A 434 14.41 -6.68 -13.03
CA LEU A 434 13.23 -6.70 -12.16
C LEU A 434 13.56 -6.08 -10.79
N ALA A 435 14.71 -6.41 -10.22
CA ALA A 435 15.15 -5.85 -8.95
C ALA A 435 15.27 -4.32 -9.02
N LYS A 436 15.90 -3.81 -10.09
CA LYS A 436 16.04 -2.37 -10.31
C LYS A 436 14.70 -1.69 -10.53
N ARG A 437 13.86 -2.25 -11.40
CA ARG A 437 12.56 -1.69 -11.81
C ARG A 437 11.59 -1.55 -10.63
N PHE A 438 11.50 -2.58 -9.78
CA PHE A 438 10.59 -2.58 -8.62
C PHE A 438 11.25 -2.12 -7.32
N GLY A 439 12.49 -1.64 -7.36
CA GLY A 439 13.24 -1.22 -6.18
C GLY A 439 13.50 -2.35 -5.18
N ALA A 440 13.49 -3.60 -5.61
CA ALA A 440 13.68 -4.77 -4.75
C ALA A 440 15.14 -4.94 -4.31
N LYS A 441 15.32 -5.67 -3.21
CA LYS A 441 16.61 -6.23 -2.80
C LYS A 441 16.74 -7.66 -3.33
N ILE A 442 17.94 -8.21 -3.35
CA ILE A 442 18.20 -9.54 -3.91
C ILE A 442 18.94 -10.45 -2.93
N ILE A 443 18.61 -11.75 -3.00
CA ILE A 443 19.47 -12.82 -2.50
C ILE A 443 20.35 -13.29 -3.67
N ALA A 444 21.66 -13.16 -3.53
CA ALA A 444 22.67 -13.61 -4.48
C ALA A 444 23.19 -15.00 -4.08
N LEU A 445 22.69 -16.05 -4.75
CA LEU A 445 23.12 -17.43 -4.49
C LEU A 445 24.50 -17.69 -5.09
N ALA A 446 25.42 -18.22 -4.30
CA ALA A 446 26.74 -18.67 -4.73
C ALA A 446 26.68 -20.01 -5.51
N LEU A 447 25.98 -19.98 -6.63
CA LEU A 447 25.71 -21.07 -7.57
C LEU A 447 25.88 -20.53 -9.00
N ASP A 448 26.46 -21.32 -9.89
CA ASP A 448 26.57 -21.02 -11.33
C ASP A 448 26.24 -22.27 -12.17
N GLU A 449 26.57 -22.23 -13.47
CA GLU A 449 26.34 -23.32 -14.42
C GLU A 449 27.01 -24.65 -14.01
N LYS A 450 27.99 -24.63 -13.09
CA LYS A 450 28.69 -25.82 -12.58
C LYS A 450 28.05 -26.39 -11.31
N GLY A 451 26.97 -25.79 -10.81
CA GLY A 451 26.30 -26.20 -9.59
C GLY A 451 26.89 -25.54 -8.33
N VAL A 452 26.50 -26.05 -7.15
CA VAL A 452 26.91 -25.47 -5.86
C VAL A 452 28.37 -25.84 -5.56
N PRO A 453 29.28 -24.86 -5.38
CA PRO A 453 30.67 -25.16 -5.06
C PRO A 453 30.84 -25.69 -3.63
N LYS A 454 31.84 -26.56 -3.43
CA LYS A 454 32.17 -27.16 -2.13
C LYS A 454 33.10 -26.29 -1.28
N LEU A 455 34.02 -25.55 -1.90
CA LEU A 455 35.06 -24.79 -1.21
C LEU A 455 34.67 -23.32 -1.04
N ALA A 456 35.13 -22.70 0.05
CA ALA A 456 34.84 -21.29 0.33
C ALA A 456 35.31 -20.35 -0.80
N LYS A 457 36.53 -20.58 -1.31
CA LYS A 457 37.13 -19.76 -2.37
C LYS A 457 36.26 -19.67 -3.64
N ASP A 458 35.61 -20.78 -4.01
CA ASP A 458 34.84 -20.86 -5.24
C ASP A 458 33.47 -20.20 -5.04
N LYS A 459 32.87 -20.34 -3.84
CA LYS A 459 31.65 -19.62 -3.45
C LYS A 459 31.86 -18.11 -3.49
N ILE A 460 33.01 -17.64 -3.02
CA ILE A 460 33.40 -16.22 -2.99
C ILE A 460 33.54 -15.66 -4.41
N ALA A 461 34.19 -16.39 -5.31
CA ALA A 461 34.36 -15.96 -6.70
C ALA A 461 33.01 -15.79 -7.42
N ILE A 462 32.05 -16.70 -7.18
CA ILE A 462 30.69 -16.55 -7.74
C ILE A 462 29.98 -15.35 -7.12
N ALA A 463 30.08 -15.16 -5.80
CA ALA A 463 29.47 -14.02 -5.12
C ALA A 463 30.01 -12.68 -5.64
N GLU A 464 31.33 -12.57 -5.86
CA GLU A 464 31.99 -11.40 -6.45
C GLU A 464 31.39 -11.05 -7.81
N LYS A 465 31.29 -12.03 -8.71
CA LYS A 465 30.67 -11.88 -10.04
C LYS A 465 29.24 -11.33 -9.92
N ILE A 466 28.41 -11.89 -9.04
CA ILE A 466 27.02 -11.44 -8.89
C ILE A 466 26.96 -10.02 -8.32
N ILE A 467 27.81 -9.70 -7.34
CA ILE A 467 27.87 -8.36 -6.73
C ILE A 467 28.24 -7.32 -7.78
N GLU A 468 29.29 -7.55 -8.58
CA GLU A 468 29.71 -6.63 -9.64
C GLU A 468 28.59 -6.37 -10.66
N GLN A 469 27.90 -7.43 -11.10
CA GLN A 469 26.80 -7.32 -12.05
C GLN A 469 25.59 -6.58 -11.45
N ALA A 470 25.27 -6.82 -10.18
CA ALA A 470 24.20 -6.12 -9.48
C ALA A 470 24.50 -4.62 -9.31
N LEU A 471 25.74 -4.27 -8.93
CA LEU A 471 26.20 -2.88 -8.86
C LEU A 471 26.14 -2.21 -10.25
N GLY A 472 26.57 -2.91 -11.31
CA GLY A 472 26.47 -2.44 -12.69
C GLY A 472 25.03 -2.22 -13.17
N ALA A 473 24.07 -3.00 -12.66
CA ALA A 473 22.63 -2.82 -12.90
C ALA A 473 22.01 -1.67 -12.07
N GLY A 474 22.80 -0.99 -11.24
CA GLY A 474 22.37 0.16 -10.44
C GLY A 474 21.73 -0.20 -9.10
N LEU A 475 22.00 -1.39 -8.56
CA LEU A 475 21.73 -1.74 -7.16
C LEU A 475 22.87 -1.23 -6.27
N SER A 476 22.58 -1.02 -4.99
CA SER A 476 23.60 -0.69 -3.98
C SER A 476 24.07 -1.93 -3.22
N LYS A 477 25.20 -1.84 -2.51
CA LYS A 477 25.66 -2.93 -1.63
C LYS A 477 24.63 -3.32 -0.55
N ASP A 478 23.84 -2.35 -0.09
CA ASP A 478 22.76 -2.54 0.89
C ASP A 478 21.51 -3.22 0.30
N ASP A 479 21.50 -3.50 -1.01
CA ASP A 479 20.46 -4.25 -1.70
C ASP A 479 20.82 -5.71 -1.93
N ILE A 480 22.05 -6.12 -1.59
CA ILE A 480 22.59 -7.43 -1.92
C ILE A 480 22.83 -8.24 -0.66
N PHE A 481 22.16 -9.39 -0.56
CA PHE A 481 22.37 -10.39 0.48
C PHE A 481 22.96 -11.64 -0.16
N VAL A 482 24.21 -11.97 0.16
CA VAL A 482 24.87 -13.15 -0.41
C VAL A 482 24.47 -14.39 0.37
N ASP A 483 23.95 -15.40 -0.34
CA ASP A 483 23.75 -16.75 0.19
C ASP A 483 24.86 -17.67 -0.32
N CYS A 484 25.74 -18.08 0.61
CA CYS A 484 26.86 -18.95 0.32
C CYS A 484 26.45 -20.39 -0.03
N LEU A 485 25.17 -20.74 0.13
CA LEU A 485 24.56 -22.05 -0.03
C LEU A 485 25.22 -23.13 0.83
N VAL A 486 24.49 -23.60 1.84
CA VAL A 486 24.90 -24.75 2.64
C VAL A 486 24.46 -26.05 2.00
N MET A 487 25.37 -27.02 1.90
CA MET A 487 25.06 -28.39 1.50
C MET A 487 24.65 -29.23 2.71
N THR A 488 23.80 -30.26 2.51
CA THR A 488 23.42 -31.17 3.58
C THR A 488 24.65 -31.90 4.15
N VAL A 489 24.72 -32.02 5.48
CA VAL A 489 25.78 -32.77 6.16
C VAL A 489 25.77 -34.26 5.81
N GLY A 490 24.69 -34.76 5.22
CA GLY A 490 24.63 -36.13 4.67
C GLY A 490 25.71 -36.41 3.62
N ILE A 491 26.25 -35.37 2.95
CA ILE A 491 27.32 -35.48 1.96
C ILE A 491 28.72 -35.34 2.61
N GLY A 492 28.80 -34.79 3.82
CA GLY A 492 30.03 -34.48 4.55
C GLY A 492 29.87 -33.24 5.42
N VAL A 493 30.63 -33.14 6.51
CA VAL A 493 30.58 -31.99 7.43
C VAL A 493 31.43 -30.84 6.88
N GLU A 494 32.50 -31.17 6.18
CA GLU A 494 33.49 -30.24 5.64
C GLU A 494 32.88 -29.19 4.70
N PRO A 495 32.01 -29.53 3.72
CA PRO A 495 31.35 -28.52 2.88
C PRO A 495 30.45 -27.54 3.66
N ALA A 496 29.83 -28.00 4.75
CA ALA A 496 29.03 -27.13 5.62
C ALA A 496 29.93 -26.14 6.39
N LEU A 497 31.12 -26.57 6.81
CA LEU A 497 32.13 -25.70 7.45
C LEU A 497 32.79 -24.74 6.45
N GLU A 498 33.01 -25.14 5.20
CA GLU A 498 33.49 -24.24 4.14
C GLU A 498 32.51 -23.09 3.87
N THR A 499 31.21 -23.34 3.98
CA THR A 499 30.18 -22.30 3.87
C THR A 499 30.32 -21.25 4.98
N LEU A 500 30.62 -21.67 6.22
CA LEU A 500 30.86 -20.76 7.35
C LEU A 500 32.08 -19.86 7.11
N LYS A 501 33.17 -20.41 6.55
CA LYS A 501 34.35 -19.63 6.16
C LYS A 501 34.01 -18.59 5.08
N ALA A 502 33.20 -18.98 4.09
CA ALA A 502 32.78 -18.09 3.02
C ALA A 502 31.98 -16.89 3.54
N ILE A 503 31.07 -17.09 4.50
CA ILE A 503 30.28 -16.01 5.14
C ILE A 503 31.20 -14.94 5.73
N SER A 504 32.20 -15.35 6.52
CA SER A 504 33.14 -14.43 7.17
C SER A 504 33.96 -13.65 6.14
N GLN A 505 34.44 -14.32 5.09
CA GLN A 505 35.26 -13.71 4.04
C GLN A 505 34.46 -12.77 3.12
N ILE A 506 33.23 -13.10 2.75
CA ILE A 506 32.36 -12.20 1.95
C ILE A 506 32.17 -10.86 2.68
N LYS A 507 31.93 -10.93 3.99
CA LYS A 507 31.74 -9.74 4.82
C LYS A 507 32.99 -8.87 4.86
N GLN A 508 34.16 -9.48 5.02
CA GLN A 508 35.45 -8.79 5.07
C GLN A 508 35.84 -8.20 3.72
N ASN A 509 35.62 -8.94 2.63
CA ASN A 509 36.11 -8.57 1.30
C ASN A 509 35.20 -7.54 0.60
N PHE A 510 33.87 -7.69 0.70
CA PHE A 510 32.93 -6.91 -0.10
C PHE A 510 32.11 -5.91 0.71
N GLY A 511 31.94 -6.16 2.01
CA GLY A 511 31.09 -5.36 2.90
C GLY A 511 29.59 -5.50 2.65
N THR A 512 29.17 -6.48 1.82
CA THR A 512 27.77 -6.84 1.60
C THR A 512 27.21 -7.63 2.78
N LYS A 513 25.88 -7.75 2.84
CA LYS A 513 25.21 -8.60 3.84
C LYS A 513 25.21 -10.05 3.40
N THR A 514 25.13 -10.94 4.37
CA THR A 514 25.00 -12.38 4.15
C THR A 514 23.65 -12.90 4.65
N ILE A 515 23.06 -13.82 3.90
CA ILE A 515 21.84 -14.53 4.26
C ILE A 515 22.04 -16.03 4.05
N LEU A 516 21.36 -16.89 4.79
CA LEU A 516 21.51 -18.34 4.60
C LEU A 516 20.22 -19.09 4.91
N GLY A 517 19.83 -19.98 3.99
CA GLY A 517 18.85 -21.04 4.25
C GLY A 517 19.39 -22.11 5.19
N ILE A 518 19.16 -21.97 6.50
CA ILE A 518 19.73 -22.86 7.52
C ILE A 518 19.19 -24.28 7.38
N SER A 519 17.90 -24.45 7.09
CA SER A 519 17.24 -25.75 7.04
C SER A 519 17.78 -26.71 5.97
N ASN A 520 18.59 -26.23 5.03
CA ASN A 520 19.28 -27.02 4.01
C ASN A 520 20.40 -27.90 4.59
N VAL A 521 21.02 -27.48 5.71
CA VAL A 521 22.10 -28.25 6.36
C VAL A 521 21.65 -29.62 6.85
N SER A 522 20.37 -29.75 7.21
CA SER A 522 19.77 -30.94 7.81
C SER A 522 18.84 -31.70 6.87
N HIS A 523 18.83 -31.39 5.57
CA HIS A 523 17.94 -32.06 4.62
C HIS A 523 18.16 -33.58 4.64
N SER A 524 17.06 -34.33 4.77
CA SER A 524 17.02 -35.80 4.94
C SER A 524 17.66 -36.36 6.22
N MET A 525 17.98 -35.52 7.20
CA MET A 525 18.56 -35.93 8.49
C MET A 525 17.48 -35.99 9.60
N PRO A 526 17.60 -36.87 10.60
CA PRO A 526 16.80 -36.82 11.83
C PRO A 526 17.28 -35.68 12.76
N GLU A 527 16.51 -35.37 13.81
CA GLU A 527 16.81 -34.29 14.79
C GLU A 527 17.13 -32.92 14.14
N ARG A 528 16.47 -32.61 13.02
CA ARG A 528 16.70 -31.41 12.19
C ARG A 528 16.73 -30.13 13.01
N GLU A 529 15.82 -30.00 13.97
CA GLU A 529 15.67 -28.80 14.79
C GLU A 529 16.97 -28.46 15.56
N LYS A 530 17.62 -29.46 16.17
CA LYS A 530 18.88 -29.26 16.90
C LYS A 530 20.03 -28.99 15.95
N LEU A 531 20.12 -29.74 14.87
CA LEU A 531 21.19 -29.56 13.88
C LEU A 531 21.14 -28.18 13.23
N ASN A 532 19.94 -27.72 12.86
CA ASN A 532 19.68 -26.37 12.36
C ASN A 532 20.07 -25.31 13.40
N ALA A 533 19.67 -25.48 14.66
CA ALA A 533 20.01 -24.54 15.73
C ALA A 533 21.52 -24.43 15.98
N TYR A 534 22.24 -25.55 15.95
CA TYR A 534 23.69 -25.55 16.12
C TYR A 534 24.40 -24.86 14.95
N TYR A 535 23.97 -25.17 13.73
CA TYR A 535 24.53 -24.55 12.54
C TYR A 535 24.22 -23.06 12.44
N LEU A 536 22.99 -22.65 12.79
CA LEU A 536 22.61 -21.23 12.91
C LEU A 536 23.54 -20.50 13.86
N MET A 537 23.77 -21.03 15.07
CA MET A 537 24.69 -20.41 16.03
C MET A 537 26.09 -20.22 15.44
N LEU A 538 26.63 -21.25 14.78
CA LEU A 538 27.93 -21.15 14.12
C LEU A 538 27.95 -20.07 13.03
N ALA A 539 26.93 -20.03 12.17
CA ALA A 539 26.84 -19.02 11.12
C ALA A 539 26.74 -17.59 11.68
N LEU A 540 25.98 -17.39 12.76
CA LEU A 540 25.88 -16.08 13.44
C LEU A 540 27.22 -15.64 14.05
N LEU A 541 27.96 -16.57 14.66
CA LEU A 541 29.29 -16.30 15.21
C LEU A 541 30.32 -15.98 14.12
N GLU A 542 30.10 -16.46 12.89
CA GLU A 542 30.91 -16.12 11.70
C GLU A 542 30.46 -14.82 11.02
N GLY A 543 29.41 -14.19 11.54
CA GLY A 543 28.94 -12.88 11.08
C GLY A 543 27.76 -12.91 10.12
N LEU A 544 27.01 -14.01 10.03
CA LEU A 544 25.76 -14.08 9.27
C LEU A 544 24.79 -12.95 9.67
N ASP A 545 24.29 -12.18 8.70
CA ASP A 545 23.40 -11.05 8.98
C ASP A 545 21.92 -11.45 9.01
N ALA A 546 21.50 -12.35 8.13
CA ALA A 546 20.13 -12.81 7.98
C ALA A 546 20.04 -14.34 7.88
N ALA A 547 18.94 -14.95 8.33
CA ALA A 547 18.73 -16.39 8.24
C ALA A 547 17.31 -16.70 7.80
N ILE A 548 17.17 -17.57 6.80
CA ILE A 548 15.90 -18.19 6.42
C ILE A 548 15.74 -19.44 7.30
N ILE A 549 14.77 -19.41 8.21
CA ILE A 549 14.56 -20.41 9.28
C ILE A 549 13.08 -20.59 9.59
N ASP A 550 12.75 -21.69 10.26
CA ASP A 550 11.48 -21.82 11.01
C ASP A 550 11.58 -21.04 12.33
N PRO A 551 10.93 -19.86 12.47
CA PRO A 551 10.99 -19.09 13.70
C PRO A 551 10.17 -19.74 14.82
N THR A 552 9.30 -20.71 14.53
CA THR A 552 8.47 -21.38 15.53
C THR A 552 9.21 -22.53 16.24
N ALA A 553 10.36 -22.96 15.71
CA ALA A 553 11.21 -24.00 16.28
C ALA A 553 11.84 -23.56 17.61
N LYS A 554 11.67 -24.39 18.65
CA LYS A 554 12.12 -24.12 20.02
C LYS A 554 13.64 -24.07 20.13
N GLU A 555 14.35 -25.00 19.51
CA GLU A 555 15.82 -25.03 19.56
C GLU A 555 16.42 -23.85 18.79
N THR A 556 15.84 -23.47 17.65
CA THR A 556 16.21 -22.27 16.89
C THR A 556 16.04 -21.01 17.74
N GLN A 557 14.90 -20.87 18.42
CA GLN A 557 14.63 -19.74 19.32
C GLN A 557 15.60 -19.69 20.51
N LYS A 558 15.99 -20.84 21.07
CA LYS A 558 17.03 -20.91 22.13
C LYS A 558 18.37 -20.41 21.59
N ALA A 559 18.79 -20.86 20.41
CA ALA A 559 20.05 -20.45 19.79
C ALA A 559 20.09 -18.93 19.53
N ILE A 560 19.00 -18.35 18.99
CA ILE A 560 18.91 -16.89 18.76
C ILE A 560 19.03 -16.12 20.07
N LYS A 561 18.32 -16.56 21.13
CA LYS A 561 18.37 -15.91 22.44
C LYS A 561 19.75 -16.04 23.10
N GLU A 562 20.43 -17.16 22.96
CA GLU A 562 21.80 -17.34 23.46
C GLU A 562 22.77 -16.41 22.71
N PHE A 563 22.67 -16.32 21.38
CA PHE A 563 23.49 -15.43 20.57
C PHE A 563 23.29 -13.95 20.96
N GLN A 564 22.04 -13.49 21.05
CA GLN A 564 21.71 -12.10 21.40
C GLN A 564 22.21 -11.67 22.78
N LYS A 565 22.38 -12.62 23.71
CA LYS A 565 22.92 -12.37 25.07
C LYS A 565 24.43 -12.50 25.16
N THR A 566 25.07 -13.11 24.16
CA THR A 566 26.50 -13.38 24.18
C THR A 566 27.27 -12.12 23.80
N LYS A 567 28.31 -11.79 24.57
CA LYS A 567 29.22 -10.69 24.24
C LYS A 567 30.27 -11.16 23.24
N ILE A 568 30.76 -10.25 22.39
CA ILE A 568 31.76 -10.55 21.34
C ILE A 568 32.99 -11.28 21.92
N ILE A 569 33.43 -10.92 23.14
CA ILE A 569 34.58 -11.56 23.81
C ILE A 569 34.39 -13.07 24.06
N ASP A 570 33.15 -13.53 24.20
CA ASP A 570 32.81 -14.94 24.46
C ASP A 570 32.59 -15.75 23.19
N TYR A 571 32.62 -15.11 22.01
CA TYR A 571 32.34 -15.76 20.73
C TYR A 571 33.29 -16.94 20.44
N PRO A 572 34.62 -16.85 20.66
CA PRO A 572 35.53 -17.97 20.40
C PRO A 572 35.16 -19.23 21.20
N LYS A 573 34.88 -19.07 22.50
CA LYS A 573 34.49 -20.17 23.39
C LYS A 573 33.14 -20.77 22.99
N LEU A 574 32.18 -19.92 22.62
CA LEU A 574 30.87 -20.38 22.17
C LEU A 574 30.97 -21.13 20.83
N LYS A 575 31.81 -20.63 19.92
CA LYS A 575 32.07 -21.24 18.62
C LYS A 575 32.66 -22.64 18.77
N GLU A 576 33.66 -22.83 19.63
CA GLU A 576 34.25 -24.13 19.92
C GLU A 576 33.20 -25.13 20.47
N LYS A 577 32.41 -24.71 21.46
CA LYS A 577 31.31 -25.51 22.04
C LYS A 577 30.30 -25.96 20.99
N TYR A 578 29.83 -25.05 20.14
CA TYR A 578 28.82 -25.35 19.12
C TYR A 578 29.39 -26.12 17.93
N HIS A 579 30.68 -25.91 17.62
CA HIS A 579 31.38 -26.66 16.59
C HIS A 579 31.44 -28.13 16.97
N GLN A 580 31.91 -28.44 18.18
CA GLN A 580 31.96 -29.82 18.68
C GLN A 580 30.57 -30.47 18.66
N LYS A 581 29.54 -29.80 19.20
CA LYS A 581 28.16 -30.29 19.20
C LYS A 581 27.60 -30.56 17.79
N PHE A 582 27.92 -29.70 16.83
CA PHE A 582 27.47 -29.84 15.45
C PHE A 582 28.15 -31.03 14.77
N VAL A 583 29.48 -31.13 14.87
CA VAL A 583 30.27 -32.23 14.29
C VAL A 583 29.86 -33.56 14.90
N ASP A 584 29.80 -33.66 16.23
CA ASP A 584 29.41 -34.89 16.94
C ASP A 584 28.04 -35.39 16.48
N LEU A 585 27.06 -34.50 16.41
CA LEU A 585 25.72 -34.83 15.97
C LEU A 585 25.73 -35.28 14.51
N ALA A 586 26.36 -34.50 13.62
CA ALA A 586 26.42 -34.82 12.19
C ALA A 586 27.14 -36.16 11.91
N GLU A 587 28.25 -36.44 12.60
CA GLU A 587 29.02 -37.68 12.45
C GLU A 587 28.33 -38.90 13.06
N ALA A 588 27.70 -38.75 14.23
CA ALA A 588 26.88 -39.80 14.83
C ALA A 588 25.79 -40.26 13.85
N TRP A 589 25.20 -39.32 13.10
CA TRP A 589 24.18 -39.62 12.10
C TRP A 589 24.75 -40.22 10.81
N LYS A 590 25.92 -39.78 10.33
CA LYS A 590 26.60 -40.40 9.18
C LYS A 590 26.84 -41.91 9.40
N LYS A 591 27.10 -42.33 10.64
CA LYS A 591 27.24 -43.75 11.03
C LYS A 591 25.91 -44.51 11.01
N MET A 592 24.78 -43.84 11.28
CA MET A 592 23.43 -44.42 11.23
C MET A 592 22.79 -44.41 9.82
N TYR A 593 23.24 -43.50 8.94
CA TYR A 593 22.67 -43.26 7.59
C TYR A 593 22.84 -44.44 6.60
N LYS A 594 23.69 -45.44 6.92
CA LYS A 594 23.82 -46.69 6.13
C LYS A 594 22.70 -47.72 6.41
N LYS A 595 21.81 -47.50 7.38
CA LYS A 595 20.88 -48.55 7.85
C LYS A 595 19.40 -48.20 7.89
N VAL A 596 18.96 -47.00 7.51
CA VAL A 596 17.55 -46.61 7.63
C VAL A 596 17.05 -45.89 6.39
N LYS A 597 16.61 -46.66 5.38
CA LYS A 597 15.73 -46.20 4.30
C LYS A 597 14.42 -46.98 4.36
N ARG A 598 13.58 -46.66 5.34
CA ARG A 598 12.11 -46.84 5.30
C ARG A 598 11.44 -46.27 6.57
N ALA A 599 10.26 -45.69 6.35
CA ALA A 599 9.27 -45.23 7.31
C ALA A 599 9.41 -43.79 7.84
N ALA A 600 8.64 -42.86 7.23
CA ALA A 600 7.97 -41.75 7.91
C ALA A 600 7.05 -41.02 6.90
N ASP A 601 5.84 -41.57 6.69
CA ASP A 601 4.70 -40.86 6.08
C ASP A 601 3.46 -41.50 6.71
N GLU A 602 3.00 -40.97 7.84
CA GLU A 602 1.62 -41.09 8.37
C GLU A 602 1.51 -40.43 9.76
N GLU A 603 1.12 -39.15 9.81
CA GLU A 603 0.31 -38.61 10.92
C GLU A 603 -0.18 -37.18 10.61
N LEU A 604 -1.43 -37.05 10.14
CA LEU A 604 -2.31 -35.90 10.45
C LEU A 604 -3.71 -36.15 9.89
N LYS A 605 -4.53 -36.89 10.65
CA LYS A 605 -5.99 -36.85 10.55
C LYS A 605 -6.56 -36.48 11.91
N HIS A 606 -6.68 -35.19 12.17
CA HIS A 606 -7.68 -34.68 13.10
C HIS A 606 -8.54 -33.63 12.40
N LYS A 607 -9.78 -34.03 12.09
CA LYS A 607 -10.88 -33.10 11.84
C LYS A 607 -11.14 -32.36 13.15
N ALA A 608 -10.72 -31.10 13.23
CA ALA A 608 -11.29 -30.20 14.23
C ALA A 608 -12.78 -30.00 13.92
N LYS A 609 -13.63 -30.08 14.95
CA LYS A 609 -14.99 -29.53 14.87
C LYS A 609 -14.85 -28.02 14.65
N ILE A 610 -15.45 -27.51 13.59
CA ILE A 610 -15.48 -26.07 13.33
C ILE A 610 -16.58 -25.48 14.19
N SER A 611 -16.27 -24.44 14.96
CA SER A 611 -17.21 -23.70 15.79
C SER A 611 -17.59 -22.36 15.15
N LEU A 612 -18.66 -21.73 15.64
CA LEU A 612 -19.04 -20.36 15.23
C LEU A 612 -17.91 -19.34 15.49
N LYS A 613 -17.11 -19.58 16.54
CA LYS A 613 -15.94 -18.74 16.86
C LYS A 613 -14.86 -18.87 15.79
N ASP A 614 -14.68 -20.06 15.21
CA ASP A 614 -13.73 -20.27 14.11
C ASP A 614 -14.21 -19.59 12.82
N ILE A 615 -15.53 -19.55 12.57
CA ILE A 615 -16.12 -18.77 11.48
C ILE A 615 -15.88 -17.26 11.69
N ALA A 616 -16.14 -16.76 12.91
CA ALA A 616 -15.87 -15.36 13.23
C ALA A 616 -14.39 -15.00 13.06
N GLN A 617 -13.48 -15.89 13.48
CA GLN A 617 -12.04 -15.70 13.30
C GLN A 617 -11.64 -15.76 11.82
N ALA A 618 -12.26 -16.62 11.02
CA ALA A 618 -12.04 -16.70 9.58
C ALA A 618 -12.52 -15.43 8.85
N VAL A 619 -13.61 -14.81 9.31
CA VAL A 619 -14.07 -13.50 8.80
C VAL A 619 -13.09 -12.41 9.17
N ILE A 620 -12.65 -12.36 10.43
CA ILE A 620 -11.64 -11.41 10.90
C ILE A 620 -10.38 -11.52 10.06
N ALA A 621 -9.94 -12.75 9.79
CA ALA A 621 -8.80 -13.00 8.93
C ALA A 621 -9.05 -12.58 7.47
N GLY A 622 -10.29 -12.68 6.96
CA GLY A 622 -10.61 -12.56 5.53
C GLY A 622 -10.31 -13.85 4.77
N ASP A 623 -10.68 -15.00 5.36
CA ASP A 623 -10.40 -16.35 4.88
C ASP A 623 -11.66 -16.98 4.25
N ALA A 624 -11.92 -16.63 3.00
CA ALA A 624 -13.08 -17.13 2.25
C ALA A 624 -13.14 -18.66 2.17
N ASP A 625 -11.98 -19.33 2.13
CA ASP A 625 -11.90 -20.78 1.99
C ASP A 625 -12.32 -21.48 3.28
N THR A 626 -11.80 -21.02 4.43
CA THR A 626 -12.21 -21.53 5.75
C THR A 626 -13.67 -21.23 6.03
N ILE A 627 -14.19 -20.07 5.60
CA ILE A 627 -15.63 -19.76 5.69
C ILE A 627 -16.44 -20.71 4.81
N LYS A 628 -16.06 -20.90 3.54
CA LYS A 628 -16.78 -21.80 2.62
C LYS A 628 -16.87 -23.22 3.17
N PHE A 629 -15.74 -23.78 3.59
CA PHE A 629 -15.69 -25.11 4.17
C PHE A 629 -16.41 -25.19 5.52
N GLY A 630 -16.16 -24.22 6.40
CA GLY A 630 -16.71 -24.21 7.74
C GLY A 630 -18.22 -24.00 7.80
N VAL A 631 -18.75 -23.08 6.99
CA VAL A 631 -20.19 -22.84 6.86
C VAL A 631 -20.87 -24.06 6.23
N ALA A 632 -20.32 -24.63 5.16
CA ALA A 632 -20.88 -25.85 4.55
C ALA A 632 -20.98 -27.00 5.57
N LYS A 633 -19.93 -27.23 6.36
CA LYS A 633 -19.91 -28.26 7.40
C LYS A 633 -20.89 -27.98 8.54
N LEU A 634 -20.99 -26.75 9.01
CA LEU A 634 -21.96 -26.37 10.06
C LEU A 634 -23.41 -26.55 9.57
N LEU A 635 -23.69 -26.26 8.30
CA LEU A 635 -24.99 -26.49 7.67
C LEU A 635 -25.29 -27.99 7.50
N GLU A 636 -24.29 -28.82 7.13
CA GLU A 636 -24.39 -30.29 7.12
C GLU A 636 -24.69 -30.84 8.53
N ASP A 637 -24.08 -30.25 9.56
CA ASP A 637 -24.30 -30.58 10.98
C ASP A 637 -25.65 -30.01 11.53
N ASN A 638 -26.57 -29.56 10.67
CA ASN A 638 -27.90 -29.00 11.01
C ASN A 638 -27.88 -27.76 11.93
N GLN A 639 -26.80 -26.96 11.93
CA GLN A 639 -26.82 -25.68 12.62
C GLN A 639 -27.75 -24.69 11.93
N ASN A 640 -28.42 -23.86 12.73
CA ASN A 640 -29.33 -22.84 12.20
C ASN A 640 -28.56 -21.82 11.34
N PRO A 641 -28.88 -21.67 10.03
CA PRO A 641 -28.19 -20.73 9.14
C PRO A 641 -28.18 -19.30 9.66
N GLN A 642 -29.26 -18.86 10.30
CA GLN A 642 -29.36 -17.52 10.87
C GLN A 642 -28.40 -17.33 12.05
N LYS A 643 -28.20 -18.37 12.86
CA LYS A 643 -27.22 -18.35 13.95
C LYS A 643 -25.79 -18.31 13.42
N ILE A 644 -25.50 -19.00 12.31
CA ILE A 644 -24.19 -18.92 11.64
C ILE A 644 -23.92 -17.48 11.15
N MET A 645 -24.94 -16.84 10.58
CA MET A 645 -24.86 -15.45 10.13
C MET A 645 -24.65 -14.48 11.31
N GLU A 646 -25.46 -14.56 12.36
CA GLU A 646 -25.41 -13.62 13.50
C GLU A 646 -24.18 -13.84 14.40
N ASP A 647 -23.94 -15.08 14.86
CA ASP A 647 -22.92 -15.39 15.85
C ASP A 647 -21.53 -15.71 15.25
N GLY A 648 -21.47 -16.05 13.97
CA GLY A 648 -20.24 -16.29 13.24
C GLY A 648 -19.86 -15.11 12.36
N LEU A 649 -20.62 -14.91 11.28
CA LEU A 649 -20.27 -13.97 10.21
C LEU A 649 -20.30 -12.51 10.70
N ILE A 650 -21.45 -12.04 11.22
CA ILE A 650 -21.67 -10.65 11.67
C ILE A 650 -20.73 -10.29 12.82
N LYS A 651 -20.60 -11.13 13.85
CA LYS A 651 -19.66 -10.89 14.97
C LYS A 651 -18.20 -10.76 14.53
N GLY A 652 -17.77 -11.53 13.52
CA GLY A 652 -16.44 -11.39 12.93
C GLY A 652 -16.26 -10.01 12.30
N MET A 653 -17.24 -9.57 11.49
CA MET A 653 -17.18 -8.27 10.82
C MET A 653 -17.30 -7.08 11.77
N GLU A 654 -18.07 -7.18 12.85
CA GLU A 654 -18.11 -6.16 13.90
C GLU A 654 -16.73 -5.97 14.57
N THR A 655 -15.95 -7.05 14.68
CA THR A 655 -14.57 -7.00 15.22
C THR A 655 -13.60 -6.34 14.23
N VAL A 656 -13.66 -6.74 12.95
CA VAL A 656 -12.93 -6.08 11.85
C VAL A 656 -13.19 -4.59 11.85
N GLY A 657 -14.47 -4.23 12.00
CA GLY A 657 -14.88 -2.86 12.09
C GLY A 657 -14.23 -2.09 13.24
N LYS A 658 -14.35 -2.62 14.46
CA LYS A 658 -13.69 -2.03 15.63
C LYS A 658 -12.19 -1.85 15.40
N TRP A 659 -11.53 -2.82 14.78
CA TRP A 659 -10.10 -2.74 14.47
C TRP A 659 -9.78 -1.70 13.39
N PHE A 660 -10.65 -1.51 12.40
CA PHE A 660 -10.51 -0.45 11.40
C PHE A 660 -10.62 0.95 12.05
N SER A 661 -11.64 1.19 12.88
CA SER A 661 -11.80 2.46 13.61
C SER A 661 -10.65 2.77 14.59
N GLN A 662 -9.93 1.73 15.04
CA GLN A 662 -8.76 1.84 15.94
C GLN A 662 -7.43 1.94 15.18
N GLY A 663 -7.44 1.94 13.84
CA GLY A 663 -6.22 1.91 13.02
C GLY A 663 -5.39 0.63 13.15
N LYS A 664 -5.98 -0.47 13.65
CA LYS A 664 -5.35 -1.80 13.72
C LYS A 664 -5.50 -2.56 12.41
N TYR A 665 -6.66 -2.43 11.78
CA TYR A 665 -6.95 -2.93 10.43
C TYR A 665 -7.05 -1.74 9.47
N PHE A 666 -6.76 -1.96 8.20
CA PHE A 666 -6.86 -0.96 7.16
C PHE A 666 -7.79 -1.47 6.04
N LEU A 667 -8.03 -0.63 5.03
CA LEU A 667 -8.94 -0.94 3.94
C LEU A 667 -8.74 -2.34 3.30
N PRO A 668 -7.49 -2.81 3.03
CA PRO A 668 -7.27 -4.14 2.45
C PRO A 668 -7.86 -5.28 3.30
N GLN A 669 -7.67 -5.24 4.62
CA GLN A 669 -8.20 -6.25 5.53
C GLN A 669 -9.73 -6.21 5.57
N VAL A 670 -10.31 -4.99 5.57
CA VAL A 670 -11.76 -4.80 5.59
C VAL A 670 -12.43 -5.39 4.34
N VAL A 671 -11.87 -5.12 3.16
CA VAL A 671 -12.37 -5.67 1.89
C VAL A 671 -12.24 -7.19 1.88
N ALA A 672 -11.07 -7.73 2.23
CA ALA A 672 -10.86 -9.18 2.30
C ALA A 672 -11.82 -9.88 3.26
N SER A 673 -12.06 -9.30 4.45
CA SER A 673 -13.05 -9.77 5.42
C SER A 673 -14.47 -9.75 4.86
N ALA A 674 -14.86 -8.66 4.20
CA ALA A 674 -16.18 -8.51 3.62
C ALA A 674 -16.47 -9.48 2.48
N GLU A 675 -15.52 -9.66 1.55
CA GLU A 675 -15.63 -10.63 0.45
C GLU A 675 -15.75 -12.06 1.00
N SER A 676 -14.92 -12.39 1.98
CA SER A 676 -14.95 -13.70 2.64
C SER A 676 -16.27 -13.94 3.36
N MET A 677 -16.79 -12.93 4.05
CA MET A 677 -18.09 -12.97 4.73
C MET A 677 -19.24 -13.18 3.74
N LYS A 678 -19.21 -12.53 2.57
CA LYS A 678 -20.22 -12.66 1.51
C LYS A 678 -20.36 -14.11 1.04
N VAL A 679 -19.25 -14.82 0.85
CA VAL A 679 -19.24 -16.26 0.52
C VAL A 679 -20.03 -17.07 1.56
N GLY A 680 -19.84 -16.81 2.85
CA GLY A 680 -20.57 -17.47 3.92
C GLY A 680 -22.06 -17.10 3.95
N PHE A 681 -22.38 -15.83 3.68
CA PHE A 681 -23.75 -15.32 3.60
C PHE A 681 -24.55 -16.00 2.48
N ASP A 682 -23.96 -16.12 1.29
CA ASP A 682 -24.59 -16.73 0.14
C ASP A 682 -24.90 -18.21 0.39
N LEU A 683 -23.98 -18.94 1.04
CA LEU A 683 -24.20 -20.33 1.46
C LEU A 683 -25.34 -20.47 2.48
N CYS A 684 -25.41 -19.57 3.47
CA CYS A 684 -26.50 -19.59 4.46
C CYS A 684 -27.84 -19.23 3.83
N LYS A 685 -27.90 -18.18 2.99
CA LYS A 685 -29.11 -17.75 2.27
C LYS A 685 -29.67 -18.86 1.39
N ALA A 686 -28.82 -19.65 0.72
CA ALA A 686 -29.25 -20.77 -0.11
C ALA A 686 -30.01 -21.87 0.66
N LYS A 687 -29.89 -21.93 2.00
CA LYS A 687 -30.57 -22.90 2.87
C LYS A 687 -31.78 -22.32 3.61
N ILE A 688 -32.02 -21.02 3.54
CA ILE A 688 -33.20 -20.37 4.14
C ILE A 688 -34.27 -20.27 3.05
N PRO A 689 -35.51 -20.74 3.27
CA PRO A 689 -36.62 -20.51 2.35
C PRO A 689 -36.79 -19.01 2.09
N LYS A 690 -36.97 -18.60 0.82
CA LYS A 690 -37.03 -17.18 0.41
C LYS A 690 -38.01 -16.35 1.25
N ASP A 691 -39.08 -16.97 1.75
CA ASP A 691 -40.16 -16.35 2.52
C ASP A 691 -39.81 -16.12 4.00
N LYS A 692 -38.67 -16.64 4.48
CA LYS A 692 -38.18 -16.51 5.88
C LYS A 692 -36.92 -15.66 6.03
N VAL A 693 -36.37 -15.12 4.94
CA VAL A 693 -35.22 -14.20 5.00
C VAL A 693 -35.71 -12.82 5.47
N LYS A 694 -35.55 -12.51 6.76
CA LYS A 694 -35.82 -11.16 7.26
C LYS A 694 -34.74 -10.19 6.79
N LYS A 695 -35.13 -9.14 6.07
CA LYS A 695 -34.25 -8.02 5.71
C LYS A 695 -34.11 -7.10 6.93
N ALA A 696 -32.91 -6.60 7.20
CA ALA A 696 -32.66 -5.68 8.31
C ALA A 696 -33.29 -4.29 8.06
N GLY A 697 -33.54 -3.95 6.80
CA GLY A 697 -34.08 -2.68 6.31
C GLY A 697 -33.60 -2.44 4.89
N THR A 698 -34.18 -1.46 4.20
CA THR A 698 -33.77 -1.09 2.83
C THR A 698 -33.07 0.27 2.88
N VAL A 699 -31.86 0.36 2.34
CA VAL A 699 -31.08 1.61 2.30
C VAL A 699 -30.81 1.97 0.84
N ILE A 700 -31.21 3.18 0.43
CA ILE A 700 -30.72 3.76 -0.82
C ILE A 700 -29.33 4.32 -0.56
N ILE A 701 -28.37 4.02 -1.43
CA ILE A 701 -27.04 4.59 -1.34
C ILE A 701 -26.60 5.20 -2.67
N ALA A 702 -26.02 6.40 -2.63
CA ALA A 702 -25.56 7.13 -3.81
C ALA A 702 -24.42 8.08 -3.47
N THR A 703 -23.56 8.40 -4.44
CA THR A 703 -22.86 9.68 -4.38
C THR A 703 -23.75 10.73 -5.01
N VAL A 704 -23.71 11.93 -4.45
CA VAL A 704 -24.57 13.02 -4.91
C VAL A 704 -24.15 13.53 -6.29
N LYS A 705 -25.06 14.23 -6.98
CA LYS A 705 -24.81 14.84 -8.28
C LYS A 705 -23.48 15.61 -8.31
N GLY A 706 -22.73 15.47 -9.40
CA GLY A 706 -21.40 16.02 -9.61
C GLY A 706 -20.28 15.27 -8.88
N ASP A 707 -20.58 14.32 -7.98
CA ASP A 707 -19.56 13.53 -7.29
C ASP A 707 -19.42 12.14 -7.89
N VAL A 708 -18.29 11.90 -8.51
CA VAL A 708 -17.95 10.63 -9.16
C VAL A 708 -17.14 9.69 -8.26
N HIS A 709 -16.81 10.11 -7.04
CA HIS A 709 -15.95 9.35 -6.14
C HIS A 709 -16.75 8.42 -5.24
N ASP A 710 -16.65 7.13 -5.51
CA ASP A 710 -17.56 6.13 -4.95
C ASP A 710 -16.88 5.11 -4.04
N ILE A 711 -15.57 5.22 -3.77
CA ILE A 711 -14.83 4.29 -2.90
C ILE A 711 -15.48 4.24 -1.51
N GLY A 712 -15.69 5.40 -0.86
CA GLY A 712 -16.35 5.48 0.45
C GLY A 712 -17.76 4.89 0.43
N LYS A 713 -18.56 5.25 -0.58
CA LYS A 713 -19.91 4.70 -0.83
C LYS A 713 -19.88 3.18 -0.94
N ASN A 714 -18.97 2.63 -1.73
CA ASN A 714 -18.86 1.19 -1.98
C ASN A 714 -18.45 0.43 -0.72
N ILE A 715 -17.59 1.02 0.12
CA ILE A 715 -17.25 0.47 1.44
C ILE A 715 -18.50 0.44 2.33
N VAL A 716 -19.27 1.53 2.40
CA VAL A 716 -20.50 1.60 3.21
C VAL A 716 -21.56 0.62 2.70
N LYS A 717 -21.78 0.55 1.37
CA LYS A 717 -22.65 -0.43 0.72
C LYS A 717 -22.29 -1.84 1.13
N MET A 718 -21.02 -2.22 0.94
CA MET A 718 -20.50 -3.53 1.26
C MET A 718 -20.74 -3.85 2.75
N MET A 719 -20.51 -2.88 3.64
CA MET A 719 -20.76 -3.03 5.07
C MET A 719 -22.25 -3.20 5.41
N LEU A 720 -23.14 -2.44 4.79
CA LEU A 720 -24.59 -2.54 4.98
C LEU A 720 -25.13 -3.90 4.50
N GLU A 721 -24.74 -4.34 3.30
CA GLU A 721 -25.10 -5.66 2.75
C GLU A 721 -24.66 -6.79 3.68
N ASN A 722 -23.44 -6.69 4.23
CA ASN A 722 -22.89 -7.63 5.20
C ASN A 722 -23.65 -7.67 6.53
N HIS A 723 -24.38 -6.61 6.87
CA HIS A 723 -25.23 -6.55 8.07
C HIS A 723 -26.70 -6.87 7.77
N GLY A 724 -27.00 -7.43 6.60
CA GLY A 724 -28.33 -7.92 6.25
C GLY A 724 -29.30 -6.85 5.74
N PHE A 725 -28.82 -5.65 5.44
CA PHE A 725 -29.61 -4.63 4.76
C PHE A 725 -29.75 -4.98 3.27
N GLU A 726 -30.90 -4.63 2.70
CA GLU A 726 -31.04 -4.54 1.26
C GLU A 726 -30.54 -3.16 0.83
N VAL A 727 -29.48 -3.14 0.03
CA VAL A 727 -28.87 -1.89 -0.42
C VAL A 727 -29.19 -1.67 -1.89
N ILE A 728 -29.91 -0.60 -2.19
CA ILE A 728 -30.15 -0.15 -3.56
C ILE A 728 -29.09 0.91 -3.87
N ASP A 729 -28.05 0.47 -4.56
CA ASP A 729 -26.95 1.33 -4.99
C ASP A 729 -27.29 2.00 -6.31
N LEU A 730 -27.49 3.31 -6.27
CA LEU A 730 -27.77 4.13 -7.46
C LEU A 730 -26.50 4.52 -8.21
N GLY A 731 -25.33 4.13 -7.70
CA GLY A 731 -24.06 4.43 -8.30
C GLY A 731 -23.57 5.81 -7.91
N LYS A 732 -22.98 6.50 -8.89
CA LYS A 732 -22.32 7.79 -8.72
C LYS A 732 -22.91 8.86 -9.59
N ASP A 733 -22.69 10.12 -9.23
CA ASP A 733 -23.24 11.29 -9.90
C ASP A 733 -24.78 11.19 -10.05
N VAL A 734 -25.46 10.98 -8.93
CA VAL A 734 -26.90 10.68 -8.95
C VAL A 734 -27.71 11.95 -8.66
N PRO A 735 -28.63 12.36 -9.57
CA PRO A 735 -29.55 13.46 -9.35
C PRO A 735 -30.47 13.21 -8.14
N LYS A 736 -30.84 14.30 -7.44
CA LYS A 736 -31.70 14.24 -6.26
C LYS A 736 -33.08 13.62 -6.55
N GLU A 737 -33.62 13.87 -7.74
CA GLU A 737 -34.91 13.34 -8.18
C GLU A 737 -34.86 11.81 -8.21
N THR A 738 -33.82 11.24 -8.83
CA THR A 738 -33.58 9.79 -8.90
C THR A 738 -33.42 9.16 -7.51
N ILE A 739 -32.71 9.85 -6.60
CA ILE A 739 -32.52 9.39 -5.22
C ILE A 739 -33.87 9.28 -4.50
N ILE A 740 -34.68 10.34 -4.56
CA ILE A 740 -35.97 10.41 -3.86
C ILE A 740 -36.99 9.44 -4.48
N GLU A 741 -37.07 9.37 -5.81
CA GLU A 741 -37.95 8.43 -6.51
C GLU A 741 -37.61 6.98 -6.17
N SER A 742 -36.31 6.64 -6.14
CA SER A 742 -35.87 5.30 -5.76
C SER A 742 -36.20 5.00 -4.29
N ALA A 743 -35.99 5.96 -3.38
CA ALA A 743 -36.32 5.80 -1.97
C ALA A 743 -37.81 5.50 -1.75
N LEU A 744 -38.69 6.16 -2.49
CA LEU A 744 -40.13 5.89 -2.46
C LEU A 744 -40.46 4.53 -3.08
N LYS A 745 -39.93 4.25 -4.26
CA LYS A 745 -40.18 2.99 -5.00
C LYS A 745 -39.79 1.75 -4.19
N HIS A 746 -38.69 1.83 -3.47
CA HIS A 746 -38.14 0.71 -2.69
C HIS A 746 -38.50 0.77 -1.20
N GLN A 747 -39.38 1.69 -0.79
CA GLN A 747 -39.80 1.87 0.62
C GLN A 747 -38.60 1.94 1.58
N ALA A 748 -37.64 2.80 1.24
CA ALA A 748 -36.37 2.87 1.94
C ALA A 748 -36.54 3.29 3.41
N SER A 749 -35.85 2.58 4.30
CA SER A 749 -35.76 2.90 5.72
C SER A 749 -34.79 4.06 5.98
N ALA A 750 -33.81 4.26 5.11
CA ALA A 750 -32.87 5.38 5.15
C ALA A 750 -32.28 5.66 3.76
N ILE A 751 -31.77 6.88 3.56
CA ILE A 751 -30.96 7.29 2.41
C ILE A 751 -29.55 7.58 2.92
N ALA A 752 -28.52 6.99 2.32
CA ALA A 752 -27.12 7.23 2.62
C ALA A 752 -26.44 7.94 1.45
N LEU A 753 -25.89 9.14 1.69
CA LEU A 753 -25.24 9.98 0.68
C LEU A 753 -23.76 10.13 0.97
N SER A 754 -22.94 10.06 -0.09
CA SER A 754 -21.49 10.25 -0.02
C SER A 754 -21.04 11.41 -0.91
N ALA A 755 -20.10 12.22 -0.42
CA ALA A 755 -19.38 13.24 -1.20
C ALA A 755 -17.90 13.27 -0.81
N LEU A 756 -17.01 13.17 -1.79
CA LEU A 756 -15.57 13.36 -1.59
C LEU A 756 -15.16 14.81 -1.80
N LEU A 757 -15.81 15.50 -2.73
CA LEU A 757 -15.46 16.88 -3.04
C LEU A 757 -16.30 17.84 -2.20
N THR A 758 -15.66 18.89 -1.70
CA THR A 758 -16.34 20.00 -1.00
C THR A 758 -17.42 20.65 -1.87
N THR A 759 -17.28 20.46 -3.15
CA THR A 759 -17.94 21.12 -4.26
C THR A 759 -19.28 20.46 -4.58
N THR A 760 -19.40 19.19 -4.20
CA THR A 760 -20.59 18.35 -4.38
C THR A 760 -21.37 18.18 -3.08
N MET A 761 -20.73 18.47 -1.94
CA MET A 761 -21.35 18.51 -0.61
C MET A 761 -22.72 19.24 -0.56
N PRO A 762 -22.93 20.40 -1.22
CA PRO A 762 -24.23 21.09 -1.24
C PRO A 762 -25.40 20.24 -1.77
N GLN A 763 -25.13 19.30 -2.68
CA GLN A 763 -26.16 18.45 -3.26
C GLN A 763 -26.81 17.52 -2.22
N MET A 764 -26.12 17.25 -1.10
CA MET A 764 -26.71 16.54 0.05
C MET A 764 -27.82 17.37 0.72
N GLU A 765 -27.61 18.68 0.85
CA GLU A 765 -28.59 19.61 1.41
C GLU A 765 -29.83 19.70 0.51
N GLU A 766 -29.64 19.71 -0.81
CA GLU A 766 -30.76 19.71 -1.77
C GLU A 766 -31.66 18.48 -1.59
N VAL A 767 -31.08 17.28 -1.45
CA VAL A 767 -31.85 16.05 -1.18
C VAL A 767 -32.62 16.14 0.14
N ALA A 768 -31.94 16.59 1.21
CA ALA A 768 -32.56 16.70 2.53
C ALA A 768 -33.71 17.73 2.56
N ASN A 769 -33.53 18.87 1.89
CA ASN A 769 -34.55 19.92 1.79
C ASN A 769 -35.75 19.48 0.95
N GLU A 770 -35.52 18.73 -0.14
CA GLU A 770 -36.61 18.25 -0.99
C GLU A 770 -37.45 17.16 -0.32
N LEU A 771 -36.82 16.29 0.48
CA LEU A 771 -37.56 15.35 1.34
C LEU A 771 -38.47 16.09 2.32
N LYS A 772 -37.95 17.14 2.98
CA LYS A 772 -38.74 17.99 3.90
C LYS A 772 -39.88 18.70 3.17
N SER A 773 -39.64 19.31 2.01
CA SER A 773 -40.68 20.04 1.26
C SER A 773 -41.80 19.12 0.76
N LYS A 774 -41.49 17.85 0.47
CA LYS A 774 -42.46 16.81 0.08
C LYS A 774 -43.13 16.11 1.27
N GLY A 775 -42.79 16.47 2.51
CA GLY A 775 -43.32 15.84 3.73
C GLY A 775 -42.87 14.39 3.92
N LEU A 776 -41.76 13.98 3.30
CA LEU A 776 -41.23 12.63 3.35
C LEU A 776 -40.31 12.47 4.56
N ASN A 777 -40.73 11.65 5.52
CA ASN A 777 -40.01 11.43 6.78
C ASN A 777 -38.99 10.28 6.67
N ILE A 778 -38.15 10.29 5.63
CA ILE A 778 -37.09 9.29 5.42
C ILE A 778 -35.77 9.83 5.99
N PRO A 779 -35.15 9.16 6.99
CA PRO A 779 -33.89 9.61 7.57
C PRO A 779 -32.74 9.62 6.54
N VAL A 780 -31.91 10.67 6.59
CA VAL A 780 -30.73 10.83 5.73
C VAL A 780 -29.46 10.65 6.55
N ILE A 781 -28.55 9.81 6.06
CA ILE A 781 -27.19 9.63 6.56
C ILE A 781 -26.24 10.28 5.55
N VAL A 782 -25.31 11.12 6.00
CA VAL A 782 -24.31 11.77 5.13
C VAL A 782 -22.89 11.47 5.59
N GLY A 783 -21.97 11.31 4.64
CA GLY A 783 -20.55 11.09 4.94
C GLY A 783 -19.64 11.37 3.74
N GLY A 784 -18.34 11.17 3.94
CA GLY A 784 -17.29 11.42 2.95
C GLY A 784 -16.24 12.41 3.45
N ALA A 785 -15.09 12.52 2.77
CA ALA A 785 -13.87 13.12 3.33
C ALA A 785 -14.01 14.61 3.71
N VAL A 786 -14.99 15.30 3.13
CA VAL A 786 -15.24 16.73 3.34
C VAL A 786 -16.41 17.00 4.28
N VAL A 787 -17.12 15.95 4.70
CA VAL A 787 -18.34 16.03 5.52
C VAL A 787 -17.97 15.92 6.99
N ASN A 788 -18.61 16.72 7.85
CA ASN A 788 -18.45 16.68 9.29
C ASN A 788 -19.80 16.68 10.04
N GLU A 789 -19.76 16.47 11.35
CA GLU A 789 -20.95 16.38 12.21
C GLU A 789 -21.79 17.66 12.20
N ALA A 790 -21.12 18.82 12.29
CA ALA A 790 -21.78 20.12 12.25
C ALA A 790 -22.56 20.36 10.94
N TYR A 791 -22.03 19.89 9.82
CA TYR A 791 -22.71 19.97 8.52
C TYR A 791 -23.95 19.06 8.47
N ALA A 792 -23.84 17.82 8.92
CA ALA A 792 -24.97 16.89 8.95
C ALA A 792 -26.13 17.44 9.79
N ASP A 793 -25.83 17.96 10.98
CA ASP A 793 -26.83 18.57 11.87
C ASP A 793 -27.53 19.76 11.21
N LYS A 794 -26.78 20.63 10.53
CA LYS A 794 -27.32 21.81 9.82
C LYS A 794 -28.38 21.42 8.79
N ILE A 795 -28.15 20.36 8.01
CA ILE A 795 -29.09 19.92 6.97
C ILE A 795 -30.19 19.00 7.53
N GLY A 796 -30.13 18.64 8.81
CA GLY A 796 -31.07 17.70 9.45
C GLY A 796 -30.84 16.25 9.04
N ALA A 797 -29.59 15.88 8.76
CA ALA A 797 -29.14 14.52 8.50
C ALA A 797 -28.29 14.00 9.68
N THR A 798 -27.95 12.71 9.67
CA THR A 798 -27.04 12.10 10.64
C THR A 798 -25.66 11.91 10.02
N PHE A 799 -24.61 12.34 10.70
CA PHE A 799 -23.24 12.15 10.22
C PHE A 799 -22.78 10.70 10.40
N GLY A 800 -22.49 10.02 9.29
CA GLY A 800 -21.80 8.74 9.28
C GLY A 800 -20.30 8.95 9.19
N ARG A 801 -19.62 8.94 10.34
CA ARG A 801 -18.17 9.26 10.41
C ARG A 801 -17.32 8.30 9.59
N ASP A 802 -17.68 7.03 9.63
CA ASP A 802 -17.05 5.96 8.84
C ASP A 802 -18.10 4.92 8.44
N ALA A 803 -17.68 3.90 7.71
CA ALA A 803 -18.57 2.87 7.19
C ALA A 803 -19.30 2.07 8.28
N LEU A 804 -18.70 1.91 9.46
CA LEU A 804 -19.29 1.13 10.57
C LEU A 804 -20.26 1.96 11.38
N ASP A 805 -19.89 3.22 11.61
CA ASP A 805 -20.77 4.19 12.22
C ASP A 805 -22.04 4.36 11.35
N SER A 806 -21.87 4.42 10.04
CA SER A 806 -22.99 4.41 9.08
C SER A 806 -23.89 3.19 9.23
N VAL A 807 -23.33 1.98 9.40
CA VAL A 807 -24.11 0.76 9.68
C VAL A 807 -24.82 0.85 11.03
N LYS A 808 -24.15 1.35 12.07
CA LYS A 808 -24.72 1.50 13.41
C LYS A 808 -25.91 2.45 13.38
N ILE A 809 -25.76 3.60 12.73
CA ILE A 809 -26.81 4.60 12.51
C ILE A 809 -27.99 3.96 11.75
N ALA A 810 -27.73 3.23 10.67
CA ALA A 810 -28.77 2.54 9.91
C ALA A 810 -29.55 1.51 10.77
N LYS A 811 -28.85 0.73 11.61
CA LYS A 811 -29.49 -0.22 12.55
C LYS A 811 -30.36 0.51 13.57
N GLU A 812 -29.90 1.64 14.11
CA GLU A 812 -30.68 2.45 15.05
C GLU A 812 -31.92 3.09 14.40
N ILE A 813 -31.80 3.56 13.15
CA ILE A 813 -32.93 4.09 12.37
C ILE A 813 -34.01 3.02 12.20
N VAL A 814 -33.66 1.83 11.71
CA VAL A 814 -34.64 0.76 11.51
C VAL A 814 -35.26 0.34 12.84
N LYS A 815 -34.48 0.21 13.92
CA LYS A 815 -35.00 -0.13 15.24
C LYS A 815 -36.02 0.89 15.75
N LYS A 816 -35.84 2.18 15.45
CA LYS A 816 -36.79 3.24 15.79
C LYS A 816 -38.05 3.18 14.93
N ILE A 817 -37.93 2.82 13.65
CA ILE A 817 -39.07 2.65 12.73
C ILE A 817 -39.92 1.44 13.12
N GLY A 818 -39.31 0.30 13.48
CA GLY A 818 -40.02 -0.92 13.86
C GLY A 818 -40.67 -0.91 15.26
N ASN A 819 -40.39 0.11 16.08
CA ASN A 819 -41.02 0.35 17.39
C ASN A 819 -42.11 1.45 17.34
N ARG A 820 -42.40 2.00 16.15
CA ARG A 820 -43.57 2.83 15.86
C ARG A 820 -44.60 1.98 15.13
#